data_AF-A0A0W0XNL6-F1
#
_entry.id   AF-A0A0W0XNL6-F1
#
_cell.length_a   1.000
_cell.length_b   1.000
_cell.length_c   1.000
_cell.angle_alpha   90.00
_cell.angle_beta   90.00
_cell.angle_gamma   90.00
#
_symmetry.space_group_name_H-M   'P 1'
#
loop_
_entity.id
_entity.type
_entity.pdbx_description
1 polymer ?
#
loop_
_entity_poly.entity_id
_entity_poly.type
_entity_poly.pdbx_seq_one_letter_code
_entity_poly.pdbx_strand_id
1 'polypeptide(L)'
;MDATQKNRIMTRFLKEISINKGIAILPEQLAQYADLDAALESIEANGVGVIDYHTVENNPGEWHRLKDILMRNVKFAEGSPPRPTGYDAPGLLSRIAFWRRDDQLSTLPQNDYYNRRTVTSPDSVELTQLKAAARAKMEPIIKQFLHRDYPFSAANDANVKSVIGLLEKHLKTLTKGTEEYDKYKQRLDMMNDLDKINNLKLITVPDEMGGSTAYCELAESAGGVTEKASLVSLATVRQQLGNLRDGNPTNRATYTAARGNFKLGTEAIIKLPKHGEIVEVQREAMALNVSRMLGLDTTRATTMTHNGQPALFVPFDNIRLMKDFARGKTFTPLTSSKTYEHYSTLNPVGAGLHSNEYIDDFGPSLGLFYLCSDTDAMGGYNQNKALRDARSLFVFDQVIMGKDKLGLDSRLSMQPIETIVKHTRHGQGRNRTLIEDSSFNAKFDSLEQLRRRGTLLAQYADRVSYQHGQREQQLNRLLQRRDLTTTQRNAAEKELKEVKTLKKDATDLRSVIIERIKKIENVFPKHKPAEINRVELRQSLVLEKLLHNPVLFTSQGRPYKHPWTHRQANPIKSVDAIDGGRVMLTFGKDVSPEMIDYLKRQGAGASLNLRGNRQLIISRADLANLNEKMLHPEAQSVYAHDRHYLDLRDLRTMSSAYEAGNKETILASVDSYHRIMASHLPAAQKIKAMQTTQKEIQDAINGTEKKGFGAHVMKKLQFDMQQKLQAMISPLEMPANLTAAFNAAVRLDRVAEFNKVVQEAISKNRVTSAAFTTYLTDCVQRAAAATNHFEAVARSQELSDQSAAVLIQLNQPAPSLVIDDVSDDEEEIEVMPVSLVEIRSGEQQVQRELLSDVRAPTTIVTPTDGTVNDKPEDPRVDVSV
;
A
#
# COMPACT_ATOMS: atom_id res chain seq x y z
N MET A 1 22.97 -25.61 -37.93
CA MET A 1 22.80 -27.07 -38.02
C MET A 1 23.43 -27.53 -39.32
N ASP A 2 24.20 -28.60 -39.29
CA ASP A 2 24.54 -29.30 -40.54
C ASP A 2 23.37 -30.18 -41.00
N ALA A 3 23.39 -30.61 -42.26
CA ALA A 3 22.33 -31.44 -42.84
C ALA A 3 22.14 -32.79 -42.12
N THR A 4 23.21 -33.35 -41.54
CA THR A 4 23.16 -34.63 -40.82
C THR A 4 22.38 -34.48 -39.52
N GLN A 5 22.65 -33.42 -38.76
CA GLN A 5 21.94 -33.08 -37.55
C GLN A 5 20.47 -32.79 -37.80
N LYS A 6 20.16 -32.00 -38.85
CA LYS A 6 18.78 -31.69 -39.24
C LYS A 6 17.99 -32.98 -39.54
N ASN A 7 18.58 -33.90 -40.29
CA ASN A 7 17.97 -35.21 -40.59
C ASN A 7 17.73 -36.06 -39.34
N ARG A 8 18.66 -36.07 -38.36
CA ARG A 8 18.46 -36.77 -37.08
C ARG A 8 17.30 -36.18 -36.28
N ILE A 9 17.23 -34.85 -36.19
CA ILE A 9 16.15 -34.13 -35.51
C ILE A 9 14.80 -34.45 -36.16
N MET A 10 14.69 -34.32 -37.48
CA MET A 10 13.45 -34.65 -38.21
C MET A 10 13.04 -36.11 -37.99
N THR A 11 13.99 -37.03 -38.09
CA THR A 11 13.74 -38.47 -37.90
C THR A 11 13.21 -38.77 -36.50
N ARG A 12 13.86 -38.23 -35.47
CA ARG A 12 13.42 -38.42 -34.08
C ARG A 12 12.04 -37.80 -33.85
N PHE A 13 11.82 -36.58 -34.30
CA PHE A 13 10.54 -35.88 -34.16
C PHE A 13 9.40 -36.67 -34.82
N LEU A 14 9.57 -37.10 -36.08
CA LEU A 14 8.58 -37.88 -36.81
C LEU A 14 8.27 -39.22 -36.14
N LYS A 15 9.29 -39.94 -35.64
CA LYS A 15 9.08 -41.17 -34.84
C LYS A 15 8.25 -40.93 -33.58
N GLU A 16 8.52 -39.83 -32.88
CA GLU A 16 7.83 -39.52 -31.61
C GLU A 16 6.35 -39.14 -31.78
N ILE A 17 5.98 -38.58 -32.94
CA ILE A 17 4.59 -38.17 -33.24
C ILE A 17 3.81 -39.23 -34.03
N SER A 18 4.49 -40.29 -34.48
CA SER A 18 3.90 -41.42 -35.17
C SER A 18 3.10 -42.32 -34.23
N ILE A 19 2.05 -42.94 -34.76
CA ILE A 19 1.30 -44.00 -34.05
C ILE A 19 2.23 -45.21 -33.84
N ASN A 20 2.95 -45.62 -34.88
CA ASN A 20 4.00 -46.64 -34.78
C ASN A 20 5.37 -45.99 -34.52
N LYS A 21 5.80 -45.99 -33.25
CA LYS A 21 7.10 -45.42 -32.83
C LYS A 21 8.32 -46.21 -33.33
N GLY A 22 8.13 -47.46 -33.75
CA GLY A 22 9.18 -48.33 -34.29
C GLY A 22 9.44 -48.16 -35.78
N ILE A 23 8.78 -47.19 -36.44
CA ILE A 23 8.93 -46.98 -37.88
C ILE A 23 10.36 -46.57 -38.26
N ALA A 24 10.92 -47.23 -39.26
CA ALA A 24 12.19 -46.85 -39.85
C ALA A 24 11.95 -45.70 -40.85
N ILE A 25 12.67 -44.59 -40.69
CA ILE A 25 12.64 -43.43 -41.58
C ILE A 25 14.07 -43.26 -42.10
N LEU A 26 14.26 -43.45 -43.40
CA LEU A 26 15.56 -43.31 -44.06
C LEU A 26 15.78 -41.85 -44.51
N PRO A 27 17.03 -41.34 -44.55
CA PRO A 27 17.32 -39.97 -44.98
C PRO A 27 16.74 -39.62 -46.35
N GLU A 28 16.76 -40.55 -47.32
CA GLU A 28 16.20 -40.32 -48.66
C GLU A 28 14.69 -40.07 -48.65
N GLN A 29 13.99 -40.56 -47.61
CA GLN A 29 12.56 -40.39 -47.43
C GLN A 29 12.18 -39.04 -46.79
N LEU A 30 13.16 -38.27 -46.29
CA LEU A 30 12.91 -36.97 -45.65
C LEU A 30 12.57 -35.87 -46.67
N ALA A 31 12.89 -36.04 -47.95
CA ALA A 31 12.58 -35.07 -49.01
C ALA A 31 11.09 -34.73 -49.11
N GLN A 32 10.20 -35.69 -48.79
CA GLN A 32 8.74 -35.46 -48.79
C GLN A 32 8.24 -34.65 -47.57
N TYR A 33 9.13 -34.23 -46.66
CA TYR A 33 8.83 -33.47 -45.44
C TYR A 33 9.34 -32.02 -45.52
N ALA A 34 9.38 -31.42 -46.71
CA ALA A 34 9.93 -30.09 -46.97
C ALA A 34 9.34 -28.97 -46.09
N ASP A 35 8.06 -29.04 -45.73
CA ASP A 35 7.44 -28.05 -44.82
C ASP A 35 7.99 -28.14 -43.39
N LEU A 36 8.26 -29.35 -42.90
CA LEU A 36 8.91 -29.55 -41.59
C LEU A 36 10.36 -29.06 -41.64
N ASP A 37 11.03 -29.30 -42.77
CA ASP A 37 12.39 -28.87 -43.04
C ASP A 37 12.52 -27.33 -43.04
N ALA A 38 11.61 -26.64 -43.74
CA ALA A 38 11.51 -25.18 -43.77
C ALA A 38 11.13 -24.59 -42.41
N ALA A 39 10.25 -25.25 -41.66
CA ALA A 39 9.93 -24.84 -40.30
C ALA A 39 11.18 -24.90 -39.40
N LEU A 40 11.98 -25.97 -39.48
CA LEU A 40 13.23 -26.09 -38.74
C LEU A 40 14.25 -25.00 -39.10
N GLU A 41 14.39 -24.65 -40.37
CA GLU A 41 15.25 -23.53 -40.80
C GLU A 41 14.78 -22.19 -40.24
N SER A 42 13.46 -21.97 -40.22
CA SER A 42 12.87 -20.78 -39.63
C SER A 42 13.13 -20.72 -38.12
N ILE A 43 13.05 -21.85 -37.41
CA ILE A 43 13.40 -21.93 -35.98
C ILE A 43 14.89 -21.71 -35.78
N GLU A 44 15.75 -22.24 -36.65
CA GLU A 44 17.19 -21.99 -36.58
C GLU A 44 17.52 -20.51 -36.71
N ALA A 45 16.98 -19.85 -37.73
CA ALA A 45 17.25 -18.43 -38.01
C ALA A 45 16.72 -17.50 -36.91
N ASN A 46 15.62 -17.86 -36.25
CA ASN A 46 14.92 -16.97 -35.30
C ASN A 46 14.99 -17.43 -33.84
N GLY A 47 15.40 -18.67 -33.58
CA GLY A 47 15.37 -19.35 -32.28
C GLY A 47 16.64 -19.22 -31.45
N VAL A 48 17.55 -18.31 -31.82
CA VAL A 48 18.77 -18.04 -31.05
C VAL A 48 18.40 -17.69 -29.60
N GLY A 49 19.05 -18.37 -28.65
CA GLY A 49 18.78 -18.25 -27.22
C GLY A 49 17.52 -18.98 -26.74
N VAL A 50 16.84 -19.73 -27.61
CA VAL A 50 15.66 -20.56 -27.27
C VAL A 50 15.98 -22.05 -27.38
N ILE A 51 16.65 -22.43 -28.47
CA ILE A 51 17.11 -23.79 -28.75
C ILE A 51 18.63 -23.72 -28.95
N ASP A 52 19.39 -24.52 -28.19
CA ASP A 52 20.80 -24.75 -28.47
C ASP A 52 20.95 -26.04 -29.27
N TYR A 53 21.11 -25.91 -30.59
CA TYR A 53 21.23 -27.07 -31.46
C TYR A 53 22.47 -27.93 -31.16
N HIS A 54 23.45 -27.46 -30.40
CA HIS A 54 24.57 -28.30 -29.95
C HIS A 54 24.14 -29.31 -28.88
N THR A 55 23.11 -29.01 -28.08
CA THR A 55 22.67 -29.87 -26.97
C THR A 55 21.23 -30.38 -27.08
N VAL A 56 20.41 -29.84 -28.00
CA VAL A 56 18.98 -30.15 -28.16
C VAL A 56 18.65 -31.63 -28.28
N GLU A 57 19.51 -32.42 -28.92
CA GLU A 57 19.29 -33.87 -29.09
C GLU A 57 19.42 -34.62 -27.75
N ASN A 58 20.17 -34.09 -26.78
CA ASN A 58 20.45 -34.73 -25.49
C ASN A 58 19.85 -33.98 -24.30
N ASN A 59 19.35 -32.75 -24.49
CA ASN A 59 18.70 -31.94 -23.47
C ASN A 59 17.17 -32.10 -23.54
N PRO A 60 16.51 -32.76 -22.56
CA PRO A 60 15.07 -32.98 -22.60
C PRO A 60 14.24 -31.69 -22.63
N GLY A 61 14.71 -30.63 -21.98
CA GLY A 61 14.02 -29.34 -21.93
C GLY A 61 14.03 -28.64 -23.29
N GLU A 62 15.20 -28.58 -23.94
CA GLU A 62 15.33 -28.00 -25.27
C GLU A 62 14.61 -28.82 -26.34
N TRP A 63 14.70 -30.16 -26.26
CA TRP A 63 13.94 -31.04 -27.14
C TRP A 63 12.42 -30.80 -27.00
N HIS A 64 11.93 -30.63 -25.76
CA HIS A 64 10.53 -30.32 -25.50
C HIS A 64 10.12 -28.97 -26.11
N ARG A 65 10.95 -27.93 -25.96
CA ARG A 65 10.73 -26.61 -26.58
C ARG A 65 10.63 -26.71 -28.11
N LEU A 66 11.59 -27.40 -28.74
CA LEU A 66 11.61 -27.62 -30.19
C LEU A 66 10.35 -28.35 -30.66
N LYS A 67 10.02 -29.47 -29.99
CA LYS A 67 8.84 -30.27 -30.29
C LYS A 67 7.54 -29.47 -30.17
N ASP A 68 7.41 -28.66 -29.12
CA ASP A 68 6.24 -27.83 -28.89
C ASP A 68 6.10 -26.72 -29.95
N ILE A 69 7.20 -26.10 -30.40
CA ILE A 69 7.18 -25.13 -31.52
C ILE A 69 6.70 -25.81 -32.81
N LEU A 70 7.26 -26.97 -33.14
CA LEU A 70 6.91 -27.70 -34.37
C LEU A 70 5.47 -28.21 -34.34
N MET A 71 5.06 -28.91 -33.28
CA MET A 71 3.72 -29.51 -33.16
C MET A 71 2.58 -28.50 -33.24
N ARG A 72 2.80 -27.25 -32.84
CA ARG A 72 1.77 -26.20 -32.85
C ARG A 72 1.67 -25.46 -34.17
N ASN A 73 2.75 -25.44 -34.96
CA ASN A 73 2.86 -24.58 -36.13
C ASN A 73 3.04 -25.34 -37.43
N VAL A 74 3.36 -26.64 -37.39
CA VAL A 74 3.35 -27.52 -38.56
C VAL A 74 2.03 -28.29 -38.56
N LYS A 75 1.30 -28.22 -39.67
CA LYS A 75 0.06 -28.98 -39.85
C LYS A 75 0.39 -30.36 -40.38
N PHE A 76 -0.23 -31.37 -39.79
CA PHE A 76 0.01 -32.77 -40.13
C PHE A 76 -1.28 -33.43 -40.62
N ALA A 77 -1.22 -34.08 -41.78
CA ALA A 77 -2.26 -34.99 -42.25
C ALA A 77 -2.19 -36.34 -41.52
N GLU A 78 -3.30 -37.08 -41.57
CA GLU A 78 -3.38 -38.44 -41.04
C GLU A 78 -2.34 -39.37 -41.71
N GLY A 79 -1.67 -40.19 -40.90
CA GLY A 79 -0.60 -41.09 -41.36
C GLY A 79 0.37 -41.46 -40.23
N SER A 80 1.24 -42.45 -40.50
CA SER A 80 2.33 -42.85 -39.59
C SER A 80 3.57 -43.21 -40.43
N PRO A 81 4.55 -42.29 -40.62
CA PRO A 81 4.65 -40.99 -39.96
C PRO A 81 3.66 -40.00 -40.58
N PRO A 82 3.09 -39.08 -39.78
CA PRO A 82 2.17 -38.09 -40.29
C PRO A 82 2.90 -37.13 -41.26
N ARG A 83 2.27 -36.79 -42.39
CA ARG A 83 2.87 -35.93 -43.43
C ARG A 83 2.54 -34.46 -43.17
N PRO A 84 3.51 -33.54 -43.25
CA PRO A 84 3.23 -32.12 -43.10
C PRO A 84 2.49 -31.60 -44.34
N THR A 85 1.56 -30.66 -44.14
CA THR A 85 0.74 -30.04 -45.20
C THR A 85 0.88 -28.51 -45.19
N GLY A 86 2.02 -28.00 -44.74
CA GLY A 86 2.30 -26.58 -44.52
C GLY A 86 2.62 -26.24 -43.05
N TYR A 87 3.20 -25.06 -42.87
CA TYR A 87 3.48 -24.48 -41.54
C TYR A 87 3.06 -23.00 -41.44
N ASP A 88 2.73 -22.57 -40.22
CA ASP A 88 2.36 -21.19 -39.88
C ASP A 88 3.62 -20.42 -39.43
N ALA A 89 4.22 -19.64 -40.34
CA ALA A 89 5.43 -18.86 -40.05
C ALA A 89 5.20 -17.79 -38.96
N PRO A 90 4.15 -16.93 -39.00
CA PRO A 90 3.82 -16.03 -37.90
C PRO A 90 3.61 -16.75 -36.56
N GLY A 91 2.89 -17.88 -36.56
CA GLY A 91 2.67 -18.70 -35.36
C GLY A 91 3.96 -19.25 -34.77
N LEU A 92 4.87 -19.70 -35.64
CA LEU A 92 6.19 -20.21 -35.27
C LEU A 92 7.04 -19.12 -34.58
N LEU A 93 7.13 -17.92 -35.17
CA LEU A 93 7.85 -16.78 -34.57
C LEU A 93 7.24 -16.38 -33.23
N SER A 94 5.90 -16.36 -33.14
CA SER A 94 5.19 -16.10 -31.88
C SER A 94 5.54 -17.15 -30.81
N ARG A 95 5.65 -18.42 -31.20
CA ARG A 95 5.98 -19.51 -30.27
C ARG A 95 7.44 -19.52 -29.85
N ILE A 96 8.37 -19.11 -30.72
CA ILE A 96 9.76 -18.85 -30.34
C ILE A 96 9.82 -17.71 -29.31
N ALA A 97 9.11 -16.61 -29.57
CA ALA A 97 9.07 -15.47 -28.66
C ALA A 97 8.48 -15.82 -27.29
N PHE A 98 7.56 -16.78 -27.22
CA PHE A 98 7.04 -17.35 -25.97
C PHE A 98 8.16 -18.02 -25.16
N TRP A 99 8.95 -18.90 -25.78
CA TRP A 99 10.01 -19.63 -25.07
C TRP A 99 11.23 -18.76 -24.74
N ARG A 100 11.49 -17.68 -25.49
CA ARG A 100 12.62 -16.77 -25.23
C ARG A 100 12.59 -16.10 -23.85
N ARG A 101 11.41 -15.95 -23.24
CA ARG A 101 11.28 -15.36 -21.88
C ARG A 101 10.93 -16.39 -20.82
N ASP A 102 11.00 -17.67 -21.16
CA ASP A 102 10.62 -18.77 -20.28
C ASP A 102 11.48 -18.80 -19.01
N ASP A 103 12.78 -18.56 -19.14
CA ASP A 103 13.70 -18.56 -18.00
C ASP A 103 13.31 -17.47 -16.99
N GLN A 104 12.99 -16.25 -17.45
CA GLN A 104 12.50 -15.17 -16.59
C GLN A 104 11.14 -15.49 -15.94
N LEU A 105 10.22 -16.12 -16.67
CA LEU A 105 8.87 -16.43 -16.17
C LEU A 105 8.84 -17.70 -15.32
N SER A 106 9.87 -18.56 -15.41
CA SER A 106 9.98 -19.81 -14.66
C SER A 106 10.39 -19.62 -13.21
N THR A 107 11.03 -18.49 -12.90
CA THR A 107 11.39 -18.12 -11.52
C THR A 107 10.22 -17.55 -10.73
N LEU A 108 9.11 -17.20 -11.39
CA LEU A 108 7.90 -16.74 -10.72
C LEU A 108 7.16 -17.92 -10.09
N PRO A 109 6.34 -17.67 -9.05
CA PRO A 109 5.33 -18.62 -8.60
C PRO A 109 4.48 -19.19 -9.75
N GLN A 110 4.43 -20.51 -9.86
CA GLN A 110 3.73 -21.18 -10.95
C GLN A 110 2.25 -21.39 -10.60
N ASN A 111 1.35 -21.34 -11.60
CA ASN A 111 -0.09 -21.54 -11.40
C ASN A 111 -0.43 -23.03 -11.50
N ASP A 112 0.00 -23.79 -10.51
CA ASP A 112 -0.15 -25.25 -10.43
C ASP A 112 -1.03 -25.65 -9.25
N TYR A 113 -2.35 -25.65 -9.49
CA TYR A 113 -3.32 -25.98 -8.46
C TYR A 113 -3.34 -27.47 -8.14
N TYR A 114 -3.25 -28.35 -9.13
CA TYR A 114 -3.64 -29.76 -8.97
C TYR A 114 -2.48 -30.72 -8.73
N ASN A 115 -1.23 -30.31 -8.99
CA ASN A 115 -0.07 -31.11 -8.58
C ASN A 115 0.36 -30.82 -7.14
N ARG A 116 -0.12 -29.72 -6.54
CA ARG A 116 0.15 -29.31 -5.15
C ARG A 116 -1.11 -29.47 -4.32
N ARG A 117 -1.15 -30.41 -3.38
CA ARG A 117 -2.34 -30.66 -2.55
C ARG A 117 -2.02 -30.56 -1.07
N THR A 118 -2.87 -29.86 -0.31
CA THR A 118 -2.78 -29.89 1.16
C THR A 118 -3.22 -31.25 1.70
N VAL A 119 -2.55 -31.73 2.74
CA VAL A 119 -2.88 -33.00 3.39
C VAL A 119 -3.18 -32.78 4.86
N THR A 120 -4.43 -33.01 5.27
CA THR A 120 -4.81 -33.08 6.68
C THR A 120 -4.32 -34.40 7.25
N SER A 121 -3.63 -34.35 8.39
CA SER A 121 -3.08 -35.54 9.05
C SER A 121 -3.62 -35.63 10.49
N PRO A 122 -3.66 -36.83 11.08
CA PRO A 122 -3.89 -36.96 12.52
C PRO A 122 -2.84 -36.18 13.32
N ASP A 123 -3.24 -35.68 14.49
CA ASP A 123 -2.31 -35.02 15.41
C ASP A 123 -1.16 -35.99 15.76
N SER A 124 0.06 -35.45 15.90
CA SER A 124 1.15 -36.23 16.47
C SER A 124 0.87 -36.55 17.95
N VAL A 125 1.53 -37.59 18.48
CA VAL A 125 1.46 -37.93 19.92
C VAL A 125 1.84 -36.73 20.78
N GLU A 126 2.92 -36.05 20.40
CA GLU A 126 3.40 -34.83 21.05
C GLU A 126 2.35 -33.71 21.05
N LEU A 127 1.74 -33.39 19.90
CA LEU A 127 0.72 -32.34 19.80
C LEU A 127 -0.51 -32.68 20.64
N THR A 128 -0.91 -33.95 20.64
CA THR A 128 -2.02 -34.45 21.48
C THR A 128 -1.74 -34.24 22.97
N GLN A 129 -0.52 -34.57 23.42
CA GLN A 129 -0.08 -34.36 24.81
C GLN A 129 -0.01 -32.88 25.18
N LEU A 130 0.49 -32.02 24.28
CA LEU A 130 0.53 -30.57 24.49
C LEU A 130 -0.87 -29.96 24.62
N LYS A 131 -1.82 -30.35 23.75
CA LYS A 131 -3.23 -29.93 23.84
C LYS A 131 -3.84 -30.34 25.19
N ALA A 132 -3.62 -31.59 25.62
CA ALA A 132 -4.11 -32.08 26.91
C ALA A 132 -3.52 -31.32 28.11
N ALA A 133 -2.21 -31.06 28.11
CA ALA A 133 -1.54 -30.34 29.18
C ALA A 133 -1.98 -28.87 29.24
N ALA A 134 -2.12 -28.20 28.10
CA ALA A 134 -2.64 -26.84 28.02
C ALA A 134 -4.06 -26.72 28.60
N ARG A 135 -4.96 -27.64 28.22
CA ARG A 135 -6.33 -27.72 28.79
C ARG A 135 -6.31 -27.89 30.30
N ALA A 136 -5.48 -28.81 30.81
CA ALA A 136 -5.35 -29.06 32.24
C ALA A 136 -4.85 -27.83 33.00
N LYS A 137 -4.02 -26.98 32.37
CA LYS A 137 -3.56 -25.72 32.97
C LYS A 137 -4.64 -24.64 33.00
N MET A 138 -5.42 -24.52 31.93
CA MET A 138 -6.46 -23.48 31.81
C MET A 138 -7.72 -23.80 32.64
N GLU A 139 -8.10 -25.07 32.76
CA GLU A 139 -9.37 -25.47 33.39
C GLU A 139 -9.57 -24.94 34.83
N PRO A 140 -8.59 -25.03 35.75
CA PRO A 140 -8.74 -24.49 37.09
C PRO A 140 -8.94 -22.97 37.10
N ILE A 141 -8.25 -22.24 36.21
CA ILE A 141 -8.36 -20.79 36.09
C ILE A 141 -9.76 -20.40 35.57
N ILE A 142 -10.27 -21.15 34.60
CA ILE A 142 -11.61 -20.93 34.03
C ILE A 142 -12.68 -21.16 35.10
N LYS A 143 -12.57 -22.26 35.85
CA LYS A 143 -13.51 -22.59 36.94
C LYS A 143 -13.60 -21.52 38.03
N GLN A 144 -12.54 -20.70 38.25
CA GLN A 144 -12.57 -19.60 39.23
C GLN A 144 -13.58 -18.49 38.89
N PHE A 145 -13.94 -18.33 37.61
CA PHE A 145 -14.89 -17.29 37.19
C PHE A 145 -16.22 -17.84 36.67
N LEU A 146 -16.42 -19.15 36.74
CA LEU A 146 -17.71 -19.79 36.52
C LEU A 146 -18.44 -19.97 37.85
N HIS A 147 -19.75 -20.16 37.81
CA HIS A 147 -20.50 -20.56 38.99
C HIS A 147 -19.99 -21.92 39.50
N ARG A 148 -19.93 -22.09 40.82
CA ARG A 148 -19.35 -23.27 41.49
C ARG A 148 -19.93 -24.60 41.00
N ASP A 149 -21.22 -24.61 40.64
CA ASP A 149 -21.95 -25.80 40.20
C ASP A 149 -22.02 -25.94 38.67
N TYR A 150 -21.38 -25.04 37.91
CA TYR A 150 -21.41 -25.09 36.45
C TYR A 150 -20.54 -26.26 35.95
N PRO A 151 -21.12 -27.28 35.27
CA PRO A 151 -20.37 -28.43 34.79
C PRO A 151 -19.52 -28.03 33.59
N PHE A 152 -18.22 -27.77 33.84
CA PHE A 152 -17.26 -27.38 32.81
C PHE A 152 -16.09 -28.36 32.73
N SER A 153 -15.82 -28.84 31.53
CA SER A 153 -14.58 -29.52 31.15
C SER A 153 -13.92 -28.79 29.98
N ALA A 154 -12.63 -28.50 30.10
CA ALA A 154 -11.89 -27.81 29.05
C ALA A 154 -11.73 -28.67 27.77
N ALA A 155 -11.86 -29.99 27.88
CA ALA A 155 -11.81 -30.90 26.75
C ALA A 155 -13.14 -31.02 25.99
N ASN A 156 -14.24 -30.47 26.52
CA ASN A 156 -15.58 -30.56 25.93
C ASN A 156 -15.93 -29.28 25.16
N ASP A 157 -15.92 -29.37 23.82
CA ASP A 157 -16.20 -28.23 22.94
C ASP A 157 -17.59 -27.61 23.14
N ALA A 158 -18.59 -28.41 23.51
CA ALA A 158 -19.93 -27.88 23.79
C ALA A 158 -19.94 -27.02 25.06
N ASN A 159 -19.17 -27.40 26.09
CA ASN A 159 -19.00 -26.56 27.29
C ASN A 159 -18.27 -25.26 26.96
N VAL A 160 -17.18 -25.33 26.20
CA VAL A 160 -16.39 -24.16 25.79
C VAL A 160 -17.25 -23.17 25.01
N LYS A 161 -17.97 -23.64 23.98
CA LYS A 161 -18.85 -22.80 23.15
C LYS A 161 -20.04 -22.22 23.92
N SER A 162 -20.60 -22.97 24.88
CA SER A 162 -21.67 -22.48 25.74
C SER A 162 -21.21 -21.27 26.57
N VAL A 163 -20.03 -21.35 27.19
CA VAL A 163 -19.46 -20.25 27.97
C VAL A 163 -19.11 -19.06 27.08
N ILE A 164 -18.53 -19.29 25.89
CA ILE A 164 -18.28 -18.20 24.90
C ILE A 164 -19.58 -17.45 24.60
N GLY A 165 -20.66 -18.16 24.25
CA GLY A 165 -21.94 -17.54 23.95
C GLY A 165 -22.55 -16.75 25.10
N LEU A 166 -22.37 -17.22 26.35
CA LEU A 166 -22.78 -16.49 27.55
C LEU A 166 -22.00 -15.18 27.72
N LEU A 167 -20.67 -15.24 27.57
CA LEU A 167 -19.78 -14.07 27.71
C LEU A 167 -20.04 -13.04 26.59
N GLU A 168 -20.23 -13.47 25.34
CA GLU A 168 -20.56 -12.59 24.23
C GLU A 168 -21.91 -11.88 24.42
N LYS A 169 -22.93 -12.61 24.90
CA LYS A 169 -24.25 -12.04 25.19
C LYS A 169 -24.16 -10.97 26.29
N HIS A 170 -23.37 -11.22 27.32
CA HIS A 170 -23.19 -10.26 28.41
C HIS A 170 -22.34 -9.05 27.99
N LEU A 171 -21.29 -9.23 27.19
CA LEU A 171 -20.51 -8.11 26.66
C LEU A 171 -21.33 -7.13 25.81
N LYS A 172 -22.38 -7.62 25.13
CA LYS A 172 -23.30 -6.76 24.36
C LYS A 172 -24.15 -5.84 25.25
N THR A 173 -24.32 -6.17 26.53
CA THR A 173 -25.08 -5.33 27.49
C THR A 173 -24.19 -4.35 28.26
N LEU A 174 -22.86 -4.42 28.10
CA LEU A 174 -21.89 -3.61 28.82
C LEU A 174 -21.34 -2.47 27.95
N THR A 175 -21.07 -1.33 28.58
CA THR A 175 -20.43 -0.18 27.93
C THR A 175 -18.93 -0.43 27.75
N LYS A 176 -18.43 -0.29 26.52
CA LYS A 176 -16.99 -0.40 26.19
C LYS A 176 -16.15 0.59 27.01
N GLY A 177 -14.99 0.15 27.50
CA GLY A 177 -14.05 0.98 28.26
C GLY A 177 -14.31 1.04 29.77
N THR A 178 -15.28 0.28 30.27
CA THR A 178 -15.51 0.08 31.71
C THR A 178 -14.67 -1.09 32.23
N GLU A 179 -14.29 -1.06 33.51
CA GLU A 179 -13.52 -2.15 34.14
C GLU A 179 -14.26 -3.50 34.07
N GLU A 180 -15.59 -3.48 34.15
CA GLU A 180 -16.43 -4.67 34.00
C GLU A 180 -16.39 -5.23 32.58
N TYR A 181 -16.50 -4.36 31.56
CA TYR A 181 -16.33 -4.76 30.16
C TYR A 181 -14.97 -5.44 29.94
N ASP A 182 -13.89 -4.85 30.45
CA ASP A 182 -12.54 -5.39 30.29
C ASP A 182 -12.37 -6.74 30.99
N LYS A 183 -12.93 -6.91 32.20
CA LYS A 183 -12.94 -8.20 32.91
C LYS A 183 -13.64 -9.29 32.11
N TYR A 184 -14.82 -9.02 31.54
CA TYR A 184 -15.54 -9.99 30.70
C TYR A 184 -14.85 -10.24 29.36
N LYS A 185 -14.23 -9.21 28.79
CA LYS A 185 -13.44 -9.34 27.56
C LYS A 185 -12.24 -10.25 27.77
N GLN A 186 -11.52 -10.12 28.88
CA GLN A 186 -10.42 -11.01 29.25
C GLN A 186 -10.87 -12.47 29.43
N ARG A 187 -12.04 -12.70 30.07
CA ARG A 187 -12.64 -14.04 30.19
C ARG A 187 -12.96 -14.63 28.83
N LEU A 188 -13.58 -13.84 27.95
CA LEU A 188 -13.90 -14.25 26.58
C LEU A 188 -12.64 -14.58 25.79
N ASP A 189 -11.58 -13.77 25.91
CA ASP A 189 -10.31 -14.01 25.22
C ASP A 189 -9.66 -15.33 25.66
N MET A 190 -9.66 -15.65 26.97
CA MET A 190 -9.18 -16.93 27.47
C MET A 190 -10.01 -18.12 26.95
N MET A 191 -11.34 -17.99 26.90
CA MET A 191 -12.21 -19.04 26.36
C MET A 191 -12.02 -19.23 24.86
N ASN A 192 -11.81 -18.15 24.10
CA ASN A 192 -11.49 -18.21 22.67
C ASN A 192 -10.11 -18.86 22.43
N ASP A 193 -9.12 -18.59 23.28
CA ASP A 193 -7.82 -19.26 23.21
C ASP A 193 -7.98 -20.78 23.42
N LEU A 194 -8.81 -21.20 24.39
CA LEU A 194 -9.11 -22.62 24.62
C LEU A 194 -9.85 -23.28 23.44
N ASP A 195 -10.85 -22.60 22.86
CA ASP A 195 -11.57 -23.11 21.68
C ASP A 195 -10.62 -23.33 20.49
N LYS A 196 -9.68 -22.40 20.27
CA LYS A 196 -8.62 -22.57 19.26
C LYS A 196 -7.78 -23.81 19.54
N ILE A 197 -7.32 -24.00 20.77
CA ILE A 197 -6.52 -25.17 21.17
C ILE A 197 -7.29 -26.46 20.91
N ASN A 198 -8.58 -26.50 21.25
CA ASN A 198 -9.39 -27.69 21.07
C ASN A 198 -9.55 -28.11 19.61
N ASN A 199 -9.76 -27.12 18.75
CA ASN A 199 -10.07 -27.32 17.35
C ASN A 199 -8.83 -27.30 16.43
N LEU A 200 -7.60 -27.25 16.97
CA LEU A 200 -6.38 -27.38 16.16
C LEU A 200 -6.40 -28.66 15.34
N LYS A 201 -6.17 -28.53 14.02
CA LYS A 201 -6.03 -29.64 13.08
C LYS A 201 -4.71 -29.55 12.35
N LEU A 202 -3.89 -30.61 12.41
CA LEU A 202 -2.63 -30.66 11.68
C LEU A 202 -2.86 -30.75 10.16
N ILE A 203 -2.20 -29.86 9.43
CA ILE A 203 -2.25 -29.78 7.97
C ILE A 203 -0.85 -29.59 7.39
N THR A 204 -0.56 -30.33 6.33
CA THR A 204 0.67 -30.16 5.54
C THR A 204 0.35 -29.32 4.32
N VAL A 205 1.12 -28.25 4.14
CA VAL A 205 0.97 -27.29 3.03
C VAL A 205 2.18 -27.45 2.09
N PRO A 206 1.99 -27.78 0.81
CA PRO A 206 3.09 -27.88 -0.15
C PRO A 206 3.66 -26.50 -0.49
N ASP A 207 4.97 -26.43 -0.69
CA ASP A 207 5.64 -25.23 -1.20
C ASP A 207 5.84 -25.29 -2.72
N GLU A 208 6.44 -24.23 -3.27
CA GLU A 208 6.66 -24.13 -4.71
C GLU A 208 7.83 -24.94 -5.26
N MET A 209 8.77 -25.31 -4.38
CA MET A 209 10.02 -26.01 -4.70
C MET A 209 9.90 -27.54 -4.54
N GLY A 210 8.69 -28.03 -4.23
CA GLY A 210 8.41 -29.46 -4.03
C GLY A 210 8.58 -29.95 -2.60
N GLY A 211 8.87 -29.05 -1.66
CA GLY A 211 8.83 -29.32 -0.22
C GLY A 211 7.42 -29.16 0.35
N SER A 212 7.31 -29.35 1.67
CA SER A 212 6.06 -29.16 2.40
C SER A 212 6.30 -28.74 3.83
N THR A 213 5.46 -27.84 4.33
CA THR A 213 5.56 -27.29 5.68
C THR A 213 4.33 -27.66 6.50
N ALA A 214 4.54 -28.03 7.76
CA ALA A 214 3.47 -28.38 8.69
C ALA A 214 2.90 -27.13 9.39
N TYR A 215 1.59 -26.98 9.29
CA TYR A 215 0.78 -25.97 9.96
C TYR A 215 -0.33 -26.62 10.78
N CYS A 216 -0.96 -25.85 11.65
CA CYS A 216 -2.26 -26.19 12.23
C CYS A 216 -3.32 -25.22 11.73
N GLU A 217 -4.48 -25.74 11.35
CA GLU A 217 -5.67 -24.92 11.09
C GLU A 217 -6.26 -24.42 12.41
N LEU A 218 -6.59 -23.12 12.45
CA LEU A 218 -7.21 -22.45 13.57
C LEU A 218 -8.71 -22.29 13.34
N ALA A 219 -9.51 -22.56 14.37
CA ALA A 219 -10.94 -22.24 14.39
C ALA A 219 -11.17 -20.74 14.62
N GLU A 220 -10.73 -19.89 13.68
CA GLU A 220 -11.03 -18.47 13.69
C GLU A 220 -11.42 -17.97 12.30
N SER A 221 -12.31 -16.97 12.25
CA SER A 221 -12.62 -16.30 10.98
C SER A 221 -11.50 -15.32 10.64
N ALA A 222 -10.73 -15.59 9.58
CA ALA A 222 -9.89 -14.56 8.98
C ALA A 222 -10.80 -13.48 8.36
N GLY A 223 -10.62 -12.22 8.76
CA GLY A 223 -11.42 -11.11 8.23
C GLY A 223 -11.36 -10.98 6.69
N GLY A 224 -12.43 -10.43 6.09
CA GLY A 224 -12.59 -10.32 4.64
C GLY A 224 -13.92 -10.89 4.15
N VAL A 225 -14.23 -10.77 2.86
CA VAL A 225 -15.45 -11.34 2.25
C VAL A 225 -15.15 -12.69 1.57
N THR A 226 -13.88 -13.04 1.42
CA THR A 226 -13.40 -14.29 0.82
C THR A 226 -13.37 -15.39 1.88
N GLU A 227 -13.78 -16.61 1.53
CA GLU A 227 -13.66 -17.79 2.38
C GLU A 227 -12.19 -18.14 2.58
N LYS A 228 -11.79 -18.41 3.83
CA LYS A 228 -10.38 -18.59 4.21
C LYS A 228 -10.22 -19.62 5.33
N ALA A 229 -9.17 -20.42 5.27
CA ALA A 229 -8.68 -21.18 6.41
C ALA A 229 -7.50 -20.43 7.06
N SER A 230 -7.59 -20.16 8.35
CA SER A 230 -6.53 -19.56 9.15
C SER A 230 -5.54 -20.62 9.60
N LEU A 231 -4.25 -20.35 9.45
CA LEU A 231 -3.17 -21.28 9.78
C LEU A 231 -2.17 -20.66 10.75
N VAL A 232 -1.60 -21.47 11.63
CA VAL A 232 -0.45 -21.16 12.49
C VAL A 232 0.63 -22.22 12.27
N SER A 233 1.90 -21.85 12.28
CA SER A 233 2.97 -22.84 12.10
C SER A 233 2.99 -23.85 13.25
N LEU A 234 3.32 -25.12 12.95
CA LEU A 234 3.42 -26.14 14.00
C LEU A 234 4.50 -25.79 15.04
N ALA A 235 5.56 -25.09 14.63
CA ALA A 235 6.60 -24.61 15.52
C ALA A 235 6.05 -23.61 16.56
N THR A 236 5.28 -22.61 16.12
CA THR A 236 4.63 -21.66 17.04
C THR A 236 3.65 -22.38 17.96
N VAL A 237 2.85 -23.32 17.46
CA VAL A 237 1.93 -24.11 18.31
C VAL A 237 2.70 -24.84 19.41
N ARG A 238 3.78 -25.55 19.06
CA ARG A 238 4.62 -26.25 20.05
C ARG A 238 5.18 -25.29 21.10
N GLN A 239 5.69 -24.15 20.67
CA GLN A 239 6.25 -23.14 21.56
C GLN A 239 5.19 -22.57 22.51
N GLN A 240 4.05 -22.11 21.99
CA GLN A 240 3.01 -21.42 22.76
C GLN A 240 2.31 -22.40 23.74
N LEU A 241 2.02 -23.63 23.31
CA LEU A 241 1.44 -24.65 24.20
C LEU A 241 2.47 -25.15 25.22
N GLY A 242 3.75 -25.27 24.84
CA GLY A 242 4.84 -25.57 25.76
C GLY A 242 4.99 -24.50 26.85
N ASN A 243 5.00 -23.22 26.46
CA ASN A 243 5.02 -22.08 27.38
C ASN A 243 3.82 -22.09 28.33
N LEU A 244 2.63 -22.44 27.86
CA LEU A 244 1.43 -22.53 28.70
C LEU A 244 1.51 -23.72 29.67
N ARG A 245 2.01 -24.88 29.22
CA ARG A 245 2.26 -26.06 30.08
C ARG A 245 3.24 -25.74 31.20
N ASP A 246 4.39 -25.15 30.83
CA ASP A 246 5.53 -24.93 31.72
C ASP A 246 5.42 -23.65 32.54
N GLY A 247 4.66 -22.66 32.05
CA GLY A 247 4.35 -21.43 32.76
C GLY A 247 3.49 -21.68 34.00
N ASN A 248 3.38 -20.68 34.87
CA ASN A 248 2.60 -20.77 36.11
C ASN A 248 1.50 -19.70 36.23
N PRO A 249 0.60 -19.54 35.24
CA PRO A 249 -0.59 -18.74 35.46
C PRO A 249 -1.47 -19.45 36.51
N THR A 250 -1.82 -18.75 37.58
CA THR A 250 -2.64 -19.31 38.69
C THR A 250 -4.05 -18.73 38.69
N ASN A 251 -4.26 -17.60 38.02
CA ASN A 251 -5.53 -16.90 37.92
C ASN A 251 -5.64 -16.09 36.61
N ARG A 252 -6.82 -15.50 36.37
CA ARG A 252 -7.11 -14.69 35.17
C ARG A 252 -6.08 -13.58 34.95
N ALA A 253 -5.73 -12.81 35.98
CA ALA A 253 -4.83 -11.66 35.83
C ALA A 253 -3.44 -12.10 35.37
N THR A 254 -2.89 -13.14 36.00
CA THR A 254 -1.58 -13.70 35.61
C THR A 254 -1.58 -14.30 34.21
N TYR A 255 -2.67 -14.94 33.78
CA TYR A 255 -2.79 -15.40 32.40
C TYR A 255 -2.85 -14.24 31.42
N THR A 256 -3.70 -13.23 31.68
CA THR A 256 -3.87 -12.07 30.78
C THR A 256 -2.55 -11.33 30.60
N ALA A 257 -1.80 -11.08 31.68
CA ALA A 257 -0.51 -10.41 31.63
C ALA A 257 0.53 -11.17 30.77
N ALA A 258 0.49 -12.50 30.79
CA ALA A 258 1.40 -13.35 30.01
C ALA A 258 0.78 -13.88 28.70
N ARG A 259 -0.43 -13.43 28.32
CA ARG A 259 -1.23 -14.02 27.23
C ARG A 259 -0.50 -14.03 25.89
N GLY A 260 0.37 -13.04 25.63
CA GLY A 260 1.20 -13.01 24.43
C GLY A 260 2.09 -14.25 24.24
N ASN A 261 2.45 -14.93 25.34
CA ASN A 261 3.28 -16.14 25.35
C ASN A 261 2.48 -17.45 25.31
N PHE A 262 1.14 -17.38 25.31
CA PHE A 262 0.24 -18.53 25.25
C PHE A 262 -0.69 -18.54 24.03
N LYS A 263 -1.06 -17.37 23.51
CA LYS A 263 -2.11 -17.24 22.48
C LYS A 263 -1.64 -17.77 21.12
N LEU A 264 -2.55 -18.44 20.42
CA LEU A 264 -2.38 -18.83 19.02
C LEU A 264 -3.04 -17.78 18.11
N GLY A 265 -2.29 -17.32 17.11
CA GLY A 265 -2.78 -16.39 16.10
C GLY A 265 -2.45 -16.85 14.68
N THR A 266 -3.26 -16.41 13.72
CA THR A 266 -3.02 -16.67 12.29
C THR A 266 -1.64 -16.14 11.87
N GLU A 267 -0.82 -17.00 11.28
CA GLU A 267 0.48 -16.72 10.65
C GLU A 267 0.46 -16.97 9.13
N ALA A 268 -0.59 -17.60 8.61
CA ALA A 268 -0.80 -17.80 7.19
C ALA A 268 -2.29 -18.04 6.89
N ILE A 269 -2.71 -17.84 5.63
CA ILE A 269 -4.07 -18.13 5.18
C ILE A 269 -4.09 -18.99 3.93
N ILE A 270 -5.09 -19.86 3.82
CA ILE A 270 -5.49 -20.46 2.55
C ILE A 270 -6.74 -19.73 2.08
N LYS A 271 -6.64 -18.97 1.00
CA LYS A 271 -7.77 -18.31 0.34
C LYS A 271 -8.50 -19.30 -0.57
N LEU A 272 -9.81 -19.38 -0.42
CA LEU A 272 -10.69 -20.29 -1.16
C LEU A 272 -11.58 -19.53 -2.15
N PRO A 273 -12.09 -20.21 -3.20
CA PRO A 273 -12.99 -19.60 -4.18
C PRO A 273 -14.29 -19.14 -3.53
N LYS A 274 -14.59 -17.85 -3.58
CA LYS A 274 -15.83 -17.33 -3.03
C LYS A 274 -17.02 -17.85 -3.84
N HIS A 275 -17.98 -18.49 -3.19
CA HIS A 275 -19.15 -19.09 -3.85
C HIS A 275 -18.79 -20.05 -5.01
N GLY A 276 -17.60 -20.66 -4.98
CA GLY A 276 -17.11 -21.55 -6.03
C GLY A 276 -16.50 -20.84 -7.27
N GLU A 277 -16.31 -19.52 -7.24
CA GLU A 277 -15.68 -18.77 -8.35
C GLU A 277 -14.16 -18.97 -8.39
N ILE A 278 -13.71 -20.12 -8.91
CA ILE A 278 -12.29 -20.52 -8.96
C ILE A 278 -11.37 -19.52 -9.67
N VAL A 279 -11.92 -18.67 -10.55
CA VAL A 279 -11.16 -17.66 -11.30
C VAL A 279 -10.66 -16.52 -10.40
N GLU A 280 -11.30 -16.26 -9.26
CA GLU A 280 -10.86 -15.21 -8.32
C GLU A 280 -9.46 -15.52 -7.78
N VAL A 281 -9.24 -16.78 -7.39
CA VAL A 281 -7.95 -17.27 -6.88
C VAL A 281 -6.84 -17.15 -7.93
N GLN A 282 -7.14 -17.45 -9.20
CA GLN A 282 -6.20 -17.27 -10.31
C GLN A 282 -5.88 -15.81 -10.58
N ARG A 283 -6.90 -14.96 -10.64
CA ARG A 283 -6.73 -13.52 -10.88
C ARG A 283 -5.89 -12.87 -9.79
N GLU A 284 -6.01 -13.32 -8.55
CA GLU A 284 -5.15 -12.88 -7.46
C GLU A 284 -3.70 -13.37 -7.62
N ALA A 285 -3.50 -14.68 -7.82
CA ALA A 285 -2.16 -15.24 -8.03
C ALA A 285 -1.43 -14.57 -9.21
N MET A 286 -2.15 -14.30 -10.30
CA MET A 286 -1.66 -13.55 -11.45
C MET A 286 -1.31 -12.11 -11.09
N ALA A 287 -2.15 -11.39 -10.35
CA ALA A 287 -1.87 -10.01 -9.94
C ALA A 287 -0.60 -9.91 -9.07
N LEU A 288 -0.39 -10.83 -8.13
CA LEU A 288 0.81 -10.86 -7.29
C LEU A 288 2.07 -11.11 -8.14
N ASN A 289 2.00 -11.97 -9.16
CA ASN A 289 3.10 -12.14 -10.11
C ASN A 289 3.34 -10.91 -11.00
N VAL A 290 2.29 -10.21 -11.42
CA VAL A 290 2.44 -8.91 -12.11
C VAL A 290 3.15 -7.91 -11.19
N SER A 291 2.75 -7.83 -9.91
CA SER A 291 3.39 -7.00 -8.90
C SER A 291 4.90 -7.25 -8.81
N ARG A 292 5.33 -8.53 -8.76
CA ARG A 292 6.74 -8.92 -8.80
C ARG A 292 7.45 -8.51 -10.10
N MET A 293 6.80 -8.69 -11.26
CA MET A 293 7.37 -8.30 -12.56
C MET A 293 7.53 -6.77 -12.72
N LEU A 294 6.76 -5.99 -11.96
CA LEU A 294 6.89 -4.54 -11.84
C LEU A 294 7.90 -4.11 -10.76
N GLY A 295 8.50 -5.06 -10.02
CA GLY A 295 9.51 -4.77 -9.01
C GLY A 295 8.95 -4.22 -7.69
N LEU A 296 7.69 -4.51 -7.38
CA LEU A 296 7.03 -4.08 -6.15
C LEU A 296 7.23 -5.11 -5.02
N ASP A 297 7.32 -4.65 -3.78
CA ASP A 297 7.40 -5.52 -2.61
C ASP A 297 6.06 -6.25 -2.40
N THR A 298 6.11 -7.57 -2.52
CA THR A 298 4.93 -8.42 -2.70
C THR A 298 5.05 -9.68 -1.87
N THR A 299 3.96 -10.10 -1.22
CA THR A 299 3.90 -11.33 -0.42
C THR A 299 4.24 -12.56 -1.23
N ARG A 300 4.76 -13.59 -0.58
CA ARG A 300 4.90 -14.93 -1.19
C ARG A 300 3.51 -15.56 -1.29
N ALA A 301 3.25 -16.29 -2.36
CA ALA A 301 1.98 -16.99 -2.51
C ALA A 301 2.15 -18.26 -3.32
N THR A 302 1.41 -19.30 -2.97
CA THR A 302 1.49 -20.62 -3.62
C THR A 302 0.08 -21.06 -4.04
N THR A 303 -0.10 -21.29 -5.33
CA THR A 303 -1.32 -21.92 -5.83
C THR A 303 -1.31 -23.41 -5.48
N MET A 304 -2.45 -23.94 -5.04
CA MET A 304 -2.58 -25.34 -4.60
C MET A 304 -4.05 -25.79 -4.62
N THR A 305 -4.30 -27.06 -4.32
CA THR A 305 -5.62 -27.61 -4.06
C THR A 305 -5.81 -27.82 -2.56
N HIS A 306 -6.87 -27.25 -2.01
CA HIS A 306 -7.33 -27.49 -0.65
C HIS A 306 -8.75 -28.06 -0.69
N ASN A 307 -9.00 -29.19 -0.02
CA ASN A 307 -10.30 -29.88 -0.01
C ASN A 307 -10.92 -30.10 -1.39
N GLY A 308 -10.08 -30.36 -2.40
CA GLY A 308 -10.52 -30.62 -3.78
C GLY A 308 -11.01 -29.39 -4.54
N GLN A 309 -10.60 -28.20 -4.12
CA GLN A 309 -10.81 -26.92 -4.83
C GLN A 309 -9.49 -26.17 -5.02
N PRO A 310 -9.34 -25.40 -6.12
CA PRO A 310 -8.25 -24.43 -6.29
C PRO A 310 -8.20 -23.43 -5.13
N ALA A 311 -7.02 -23.17 -4.61
CA ALA A 311 -6.78 -22.29 -3.49
C ALA A 311 -5.45 -21.54 -3.64
N LEU A 312 -5.31 -20.46 -2.87
CA LEU A 312 -4.07 -19.68 -2.78
C LEU A 312 -3.62 -19.63 -1.34
N PHE A 313 -2.46 -20.22 -1.06
CA PHE A 313 -1.79 -20.09 0.22
C PHE A 313 -0.95 -18.82 0.27
N VAL A 314 -1.10 -18.06 1.35
CA VAL A 314 -0.37 -16.82 1.60
C VAL A 314 0.17 -16.87 3.04
N PRO A 315 1.48 -17.13 3.24
CA PRO A 315 2.11 -16.93 4.54
C PRO A 315 2.18 -15.45 4.88
N PHE A 316 2.01 -15.09 6.15
CA PHE A 316 2.11 -13.71 6.58
C PHE A 316 3.58 -13.28 6.67
N ASP A 317 3.85 -12.14 6.06
CA ASP A 317 5.10 -11.42 6.21
C ASP A 317 5.10 -10.56 7.49
N ASN A 318 6.27 -10.13 7.95
CA ASN A 318 6.37 -9.12 9.01
C ASN A 318 5.97 -7.75 8.46
N ILE A 319 4.66 -7.46 8.51
CA ILE A 319 4.04 -6.27 7.92
C ILE A 319 3.00 -5.71 8.89
N ARG A 320 2.63 -4.44 8.68
CA ARG A 320 1.54 -3.80 9.42
C ARG A 320 0.51 -3.23 8.46
N LEU A 321 -0.77 -3.45 8.74
CA LEU A 321 -1.85 -3.11 7.81
C LEU A 321 -1.94 -1.60 7.59
N MET A 322 -2.31 -1.17 6.37
CA MET A 322 -2.39 0.25 6.00
C MET A 322 -3.39 1.04 6.86
N LYS A 323 -4.37 0.39 7.47
CA LYS A 323 -5.33 0.98 8.43
C LYS A 323 -4.65 1.63 9.64
N ASP A 324 -3.46 1.17 10.01
CA ASP A 324 -2.69 1.74 11.13
C ASP A 324 -1.98 3.05 10.71
N PHE A 325 -1.83 3.27 9.40
CA PHE A 325 -1.06 4.38 8.82
C PHE A 325 -1.91 5.38 8.06
N ALA A 326 -3.17 5.06 7.76
CA ALA A 326 -4.03 5.87 6.91
C ALA A 326 -5.48 5.81 7.34
N ARG A 327 -6.18 6.94 7.19
CA ARG A 327 -7.60 7.06 7.49
C ARG A 327 -8.31 7.98 6.52
N GLY A 328 -9.55 7.65 6.19
CA GLY A 328 -10.44 8.42 5.33
C GLY A 328 -11.59 9.09 6.05
N LYS A 329 -12.48 9.68 5.25
CA LYS A 329 -13.82 10.06 5.69
C LYS A 329 -14.70 8.82 5.69
N THR A 330 -15.41 8.58 6.78
CA THR A 330 -16.36 7.47 6.90
C THR A 330 -17.66 7.80 6.17
N PHE A 331 -18.16 6.83 5.40
CA PHE A 331 -19.43 6.91 4.67
C PHE A 331 -20.31 5.71 5.05
N THR A 332 -21.62 5.98 5.15
CA THR A 332 -22.65 4.95 5.31
C THR A 332 -23.37 4.75 3.97
N PRO A 333 -23.35 3.56 3.35
CA PRO A 333 -24.12 3.29 2.14
C PRO A 333 -25.62 3.43 2.40
N LEU A 334 -26.36 3.96 1.41
CA LEU A 334 -27.82 4.15 1.47
C LEU A 334 -28.62 2.88 1.85
N THR A 335 -28.08 1.69 1.55
CA THR A 335 -28.78 0.40 1.73
C THR A 335 -28.09 -0.55 2.70
N SER A 336 -27.09 -0.09 3.47
CA SER A 336 -26.36 -0.96 4.40
C SER A 336 -25.94 -0.21 5.67
N SER A 337 -26.05 -0.86 6.83
CA SER A 337 -25.50 -0.36 8.09
C SER A 337 -23.96 -0.36 8.12
N LYS A 338 -23.31 -1.05 7.18
CA LYS A 338 -21.84 -1.19 7.17
C LYS A 338 -21.19 0.03 6.53
N THR A 339 -20.40 0.75 7.32
CA THR A 339 -19.64 1.91 6.83
C THR A 339 -18.40 1.51 6.02
N TYR A 340 -17.75 2.49 5.42
CA TYR A 340 -16.44 2.35 4.78
C TYR A 340 -15.74 3.72 4.75
N GLU A 341 -14.43 3.72 4.56
CA GLU A 341 -13.65 4.94 4.38
C GLU A 341 -13.45 5.27 2.89
N HIS A 342 -13.42 6.57 2.60
CA HIS A 342 -13.01 7.11 1.30
C HIS A 342 -12.17 8.37 1.51
N TYR A 343 -11.44 8.80 0.50
CA TYR A 343 -10.51 9.94 0.59
C TYR A 343 -9.49 9.82 1.75
N SER A 344 -8.95 8.60 1.93
CA SER A 344 -7.90 8.30 2.88
C SER A 344 -6.58 8.98 2.56
N THR A 345 -5.97 9.60 3.57
CA THR A 345 -4.60 10.16 3.51
C THR A 345 -3.76 9.46 4.57
N LEU A 346 -2.44 9.54 4.43
CA LEU A 346 -1.54 9.07 5.47
C LEU A 346 -1.77 9.86 6.77
N ASN A 347 -1.66 9.17 7.90
CA ASN A 347 -1.69 9.79 9.21
C ASN A 347 -0.42 10.65 9.38
N PRO A 348 -0.56 11.90 9.87
CA PRO A 348 0.59 12.72 10.21
C PRO A 348 1.35 12.10 11.39
N VAL A 349 2.62 12.49 11.54
CA VAL A 349 3.45 12.04 12.66
C VAL A 349 3.28 12.90 13.92
N GLY A 350 2.71 14.11 13.78
CA GLY A 350 2.55 15.09 14.85
C GLY A 350 1.25 15.88 14.72
N ALA A 351 1.35 17.21 14.72
CA ALA A 351 0.23 18.15 14.86
C ALA A 351 -0.81 18.11 13.71
N GLY A 352 -0.50 17.45 12.60
CA GLY A 352 -1.35 17.37 11.41
C GLY A 352 -1.20 18.53 10.43
N LEU A 353 -0.12 19.31 10.51
CA LEU A 353 0.14 20.43 9.60
C LEU A 353 1.08 20.03 8.44
N HIS A 354 1.88 19.00 8.66
CA HIS A 354 2.79 18.41 7.68
C HIS A 354 2.38 16.99 7.32
N SER A 355 2.62 16.64 6.06
CA SER A 355 2.45 15.27 5.61
C SER A 355 3.57 14.38 6.14
N ASN A 356 3.30 13.09 6.20
CA ASN A 356 4.26 12.11 6.69
C ASN A 356 5.36 11.83 5.64
N GLU A 357 6.59 12.21 5.97
CA GLU A 357 7.78 12.00 5.13
C GLU A 357 8.51 10.66 5.40
N TYR A 358 8.13 9.93 6.45
CA TYR A 358 8.76 8.68 6.86
C TYR A 358 8.09 7.42 6.30
N ILE A 359 7.04 7.61 5.51
CA ILE A 359 6.45 6.60 4.63
C ILE A 359 6.93 6.93 3.21
N ASP A 360 7.20 5.93 2.37
CA ASP A 360 7.66 6.17 0.99
C ASP A 360 6.51 6.63 0.07
N ASP A 361 6.83 7.14 -1.12
CA ASP A 361 5.82 7.49 -2.15
C ASP A 361 5.19 6.20 -2.72
N PHE A 362 3.87 6.17 -2.87
CA PHE A 362 3.13 5.01 -3.40
C PHE A 362 2.95 5.05 -4.92
N GLY A 363 3.33 6.15 -5.57
CA GLY A 363 3.30 6.34 -7.02
C GLY A 363 3.92 5.20 -7.84
N PRO A 364 5.02 4.55 -7.41
CA PRO A 364 5.59 3.40 -8.12
C PRO A 364 4.63 2.24 -8.33
N SER A 365 3.58 2.13 -7.51
CA SER A 365 2.59 1.06 -7.59
C SER A 365 1.40 1.36 -8.53
N LEU A 366 1.25 2.60 -9.04
CA LEU A 366 0.10 2.99 -9.86
C LEU A 366 -0.14 2.06 -11.05
N GLY A 367 0.92 1.65 -11.75
CA GLY A 367 0.84 0.73 -12.89
C GLY A 367 0.17 -0.59 -12.54
N LEU A 368 0.47 -1.17 -11.37
CA LEU A 368 -0.21 -2.38 -10.89
C LEU A 368 -1.71 -2.13 -10.69
N PHE A 369 -2.06 -1.07 -9.94
CA PHE A 369 -3.46 -0.77 -9.63
C PHE A 369 -4.28 -0.45 -10.88
N TYR A 370 -3.72 0.32 -11.81
CA TYR A 370 -4.35 0.63 -13.08
C TYR A 370 -4.58 -0.64 -13.91
N LEU A 371 -3.55 -1.48 -14.06
CA LEU A 371 -3.67 -2.73 -14.81
C LEU A 371 -4.70 -3.67 -14.19
N CYS A 372 -4.75 -3.73 -12.85
CA CYS A 372 -5.69 -4.58 -12.15
C CYS A 372 -7.14 -4.05 -12.26
N SER A 373 -7.33 -2.73 -12.31
CA SER A 373 -8.63 -2.07 -12.37
C SER A 373 -9.56 -2.48 -11.21
N ASP A 374 -8.97 -2.77 -10.05
CA ASP A 374 -9.67 -3.25 -8.86
C ASP A 374 -10.12 -2.08 -7.98
N THR A 375 -11.44 -1.92 -7.84
CA THR A 375 -12.02 -0.85 -7.04
C THR A 375 -11.97 -1.11 -5.53
N ASP A 376 -11.51 -2.28 -5.10
CA ASP A 376 -11.31 -2.67 -3.70
C ASP A 376 -9.83 -2.86 -3.34
N ALA A 377 -8.92 -2.39 -4.19
CA ALA A 377 -7.50 -2.71 -4.05
C ALA A 377 -6.89 -2.27 -2.70
N MET A 378 -7.41 -1.21 -2.08
CA MET A 378 -6.97 -0.76 -0.75
C MET A 378 -7.86 -1.27 0.40
N GLY A 379 -9.04 -1.82 0.13
CA GLY A 379 -9.99 -2.30 1.14
C GLY A 379 -10.93 -1.22 1.69
N GLY A 380 -12.00 -1.61 2.38
CA GLY A 380 -12.99 -0.67 2.95
C GLY A 380 -12.48 0.23 4.08
N TYR A 381 -11.38 -0.16 4.73
CA TYR A 381 -10.72 0.57 5.81
C TYR A 381 -9.20 0.42 5.68
N ASN A 382 -8.66 0.61 4.47
CA ASN A 382 -7.22 0.50 4.18
C ASN A 382 -6.59 -0.84 4.62
N GLN A 383 -7.30 -1.96 4.47
CA GLN A 383 -6.92 -3.25 5.06
C GLN A 383 -6.35 -4.25 4.05
N ASN A 384 -6.41 -3.98 2.75
CA ASN A 384 -5.94 -4.92 1.70
C ASN A 384 -4.48 -4.65 1.27
N LYS A 385 -3.83 -3.67 1.91
CA LYS A 385 -2.41 -3.35 1.73
C LYS A 385 -1.77 -3.12 3.10
N ALA A 386 -0.46 -3.21 3.16
CA ALA A 386 0.32 -3.02 4.39
C ALA A 386 1.55 -2.18 4.12
N LEU A 387 2.25 -1.80 5.18
CA LEU A 387 3.63 -1.35 5.13
C LEU A 387 4.58 -2.41 5.68
N ARG A 388 5.71 -2.59 5.00
CA ARG A 388 6.90 -3.23 5.57
C ARG A 388 7.71 -2.17 6.30
N ASP A 389 8.25 -2.55 7.46
CA ASP A 389 9.07 -1.68 8.32
C ASP A 389 8.42 -0.32 8.64
N ALA A 390 7.08 -0.28 8.66
CA ALA A 390 6.30 0.94 8.86
C ALA A 390 6.65 2.08 7.89
N ARG A 391 7.10 1.73 6.67
CA ARG A 391 7.65 2.69 5.69
C ARG A 391 7.18 2.44 4.26
N SER A 392 7.40 1.24 3.72
CA SER A 392 7.26 0.97 2.28
C SER A 392 6.02 0.15 1.98
N LEU A 393 5.30 0.49 0.90
CA LEU A 393 4.06 -0.19 0.53
C LEU A 393 4.30 -1.66 0.20
N PHE A 394 3.47 -2.53 0.79
CA PHE A 394 3.51 -3.97 0.63
C PHE A 394 2.22 -4.51 0.01
N VAL A 395 2.36 -5.26 -1.08
CA VAL A 395 1.25 -5.86 -1.83
C VAL A 395 1.04 -7.31 -1.41
N PHE A 396 -0.07 -7.60 -0.72
CA PHE A 396 -0.42 -8.98 -0.33
C PHE A 396 -1.81 -9.43 -0.75
N ASP A 397 -2.64 -8.51 -1.26
CA ASP A 397 -3.99 -8.78 -1.74
C ASP A 397 -4.24 -7.88 -2.95
N GLN A 398 -4.39 -8.45 -4.15
CA GLN A 398 -4.64 -7.69 -5.38
C GLN A 398 -5.29 -8.61 -6.41
N VAL A 399 -6.26 -8.12 -7.19
CA VAL A 399 -6.95 -8.94 -8.20
C VAL A 399 -6.94 -8.27 -9.57
N ILE A 400 -6.65 -9.01 -10.66
CA ILE A 400 -6.88 -8.51 -12.02
C ILE A 400 -8.36 -8.66 -12.38
N MET A 401 -9.05 -7.54 -12.57
CA MET A 401 -10.46 -7.54 -12.96
C MET A 401 -10.62 -7.90 -14.44
N GLY A 402 -11.54 -8.82 -14.75
CA GLY A 402 -11.84 -9.19 -16.14
C GLY A 402 -12.54 -8.11 -16.98
N LYS A 403 -12.99 -7.02 -16.35
CA LYS A 403 -13.58 -5.84 -17.02
C LYS A 403 -12.99 -4.57 -16.43
N ASP A 404 -12.89 -3.54 -17.25
CA ASP A 404 -12.43 -2.23 -16.80
C ASP A 404 -13.46 -1.62 -15.87
N LYS A 405 -13.03 -1.30 -14.65
CA LYS A 405 -13.83 -0.52 -13.70
C LYS A 405 -13.24 0.87 -13.51
N LEU A 406 -11.93 0.99 -13.68
CA LEU A 406 -11.14 2.21 -13.53
C LEU A 406 -10.42 2.57 -14.83
N GLY A 407 -10.41 3.86 -15.17
CA GLY A 407 -9.63 4.48 -16.26
C GLY A 407 -8.77 5.62 -15.73
N LEU A 408 -7.87 6.16 -16.53
CA LEU A 408 -6.98 7.26 -16.12
C LEU A 408 -7.47 8.59 -16.70
N ASP A 409 -7.31 9.67 -15.95
CA ASP A 409 -7.40 11.04 -16.46
C ASP A 409 -6.01 11.66 -16.67
N SER A 410 -5.94 12.88 -17.22
CA SER A 410 -4.67 13.57 -17.53
C SER A 410 -3.77 13.85 -16.32
N ARG A 411 -4.27 13.68 -15.10
CA ARG A 411 -3.50 13.80 -13.84
C ARG A 411 -2.89 12.46 -13.41
N LEU A 412 -3.01 11.46 -14.28
CA LEU A 412 -2.69 10.07 -14.02
C LEU A 412 -3.43 9.55 -12.80
N SER A 413 -4.73 9.90 -12.70
CA SER A 413 -5.59 9.46 -11.62
C SER A 413 -6.65 8.47 -12.04
N MET A 414 -6.75 7.36 -11.30
CA MET A 414 -7.71 6.28 -11.52
C MET A 414 -9.14 6.71 -11.19
N GLN A 415 -10.02 6.62 -12.18
CA GLN A 415 -11.41 6.99 -12.10
C GLN A 415 -12.36 5.85 -12.46
N PRO A 416 -13.48 5.63 -11.73
CA PRO A 416 -14.55 4.80 -12.24
C PRO A 416 -15.02 5.29 -13.61
N ILE A 417 -15.22 4.35 -14.52
CA ILE A 417 -15.65 4.62 -15.90
C ILE A 417 -17.15 4.34 -16.13
N GLU A 418 -17.85 3.83 -15.12
CA GLU A 418 -19.28 3.55 -15.20
C GLU A 418 -20.09 4.86 -15.19
N THR A 419 -21.06 5.00 -16.11
CA THR A 419 -21.86 6.23 -16.30
C THR A 419 -22.72 6.61 -15.10
N ILE A 420 -23.20 5.62 -14.33
CA ILE A 420 -23.93 5.83 -13.08
C ILE A 420 -23.12 5.21 -11.95
N VAL A 421 -22.32 6.05 -11.31
CA VAL A 421 -21.56 5.63 -10.13
C VAL A 421 -22.43 5.83 -8.89
N LYS A 422 -23.17 4.79 -8.47
CA LYS A 422 -23.85 4.83 -7.16
C LYS A 422 -22.80 5.10 -6.06
N HIS A 423 -23.12 5.94 -5.06
CA HIS A 423 -22.36 6.10 -3.81
C HIS A 423 -22.38 4.79 -2.99
N THR A 424 -21.78 3.76 -3.56
CA THR A 424 -21.70 2.41 -3.01
C THR A 424 -20.25 2.11 -2.68
N ARG A 425 -20.09 1.13 -1.79
CA ARG A 425 -18.83 0.51 -1.42
C ARG A 425 -17.93 0.22 -2.64
N HIS A 426 -18.45 -0.08 -3.83
CA HIS A 426 -17.64 -0.47 -5.01
C HIS A 426 -17.64 0.55 -6.16
N GLY A 427 -18.64 1.43 -6.24
CA GLY A 427 -18.82 2.33 -7.37
C GLY A 427 -17.79 3.45 -7.43
N GLN A 428 -17.49 4.12 -6.31
CA GLN A 428 -16.64 5.32 -6.31
C GLN A 428 -15.13 5.04 -6.25
N GLY A 429 -14.72 3.77 -6.30
CA GLY A 429 -13.33 3.33 -6.13
C GLY A 429 -12.84 3.56 -4.70
N ARG A 430 -12.72 2.51 -3.88
CA ARG A 430 -12.24 2.64 -2.51
C ARG A 430 -10.82 3.18 -2.51
N ASN A 431 -10.61 4.27 -1.79
CA ASN A 431 -9.30 4.84 -1.47
C ASN A 431 -8.47 5.24 -2.69
N ARG A 432 -9.12 5.86 -3.67
CA ARG A 432 -8.44 6.62 -4.72
C ARG A 432 -7.28 7.45 -4.15
N THR A 433 -7.49 8.15 -3.05
CA THR A 433 -6.53 9.13 -2.55
C THR A 433 -5.18 8.57 -2.10
N LEU A 434 -5.00 7.32 -1.65
CA LEU A 434 -3.68 6.91 -1.14
C LEU A 434 -2.64 6.73 -2.26
N ILE A 435 -3.03 6.10 -3.37
CA ILE A 435 -2.16 5.95 -4.54
C ILE A 435 -2.10 7.25 -5.34
N GLU A 436 -3.14 8.06 -5.24
CA GLU A 436 -3.23 9.30 -5.98
C GLU A 436 -2.52 10.47 -5.29
N ASP A 437 -2.43 10.43 -3.95
CA ASP A 437 -1.59 11.26 -3.09
C ASP A 437 -0.11 10.84 -3.20
N SER A 438 0.38 10.84 -4.43
CA SER A 438 1.71 10.41 -4.84
C SER A 438 2.27 11.39 -5.86
N SER A 439 3.59 11.47 -6.00
CA SER A 439 4.18 12.40 -6.98
C SER A 439 3.75 12.03 -8.39
N PHE A 440 3.45 13.05 -9.20
CA PHE A 440 3.15 12.89 -10.61
C PHE A 440 4.30 12.20 -11.35
N ASN A 441 5.55 12.52 -10.99
CA ASN A 441 6.72 11.87 -11.57
C ASN A 441 6.72 10.36 -11.30
N ALA A 442 6.54 9.92 -10.06
CA ALA A 442 6.49 8.49 -9.74
C ALA A 442 5.32 7.78 -10.42
N LYS A 443 4.14 8.43 -10.49
CA LYS A 443 2.97 7.91 -11.21
C LYS A 443 3.24 7.75 -12.71
N PHE A 444 3.85 8.76 -13.35
CA PHE A 444 4.23 8.71 -14.77
C PHE A 444 5.23 7.59 -15.04
N ASP A 445 6.28 7.50 -14.22
CA ASP A 445 7.32 6.49 -14.38
C ASP A 445 6.78 5.06 -14.16
N SER A 446 5.83 4.88 -13.23
CA SER A 446 5.13 3.61 -13.01
C SER A 446 4.31 3.16 -14.23
N LEU A 447 3.59 4.07 -14.89
CA LEU A 447 2.85 3.76 -16.12
C LEU A 447 3.78 3.48 -17.30
N GLU A 448 4.89 4.20 -17.42
CA GLU A 448 5.92 3.92 -18.43
C GLU A 448 6.58 2.55 -18.20
N GLN A 449 6.85 2.18 -16.95
CA GLN A 449 7.35 0.85 -16.60
C GLN A 449 6.35 -0.24 -17.01
N LEU A 450 5.07 -0.07 -16.67
CA LEU A 450 4.01 -0.97 -17.10
C LEU A 450 3.98 -1.13 -18.62
N ARG A 451 4.06 -0.03 -19.38
CA ARG A 451 4.09 -0.03 -20.84
C ARG A 451 5.29 -0.81 -21.38
N ARG A 452 6.49 -0.58 -20.83
CA ARG A 452 7.72 -1.31 -21.22
C ARG A 452 7.65 -2.80 -20.91
N ARG A 453 6.94 -3.19 -19.85
CA ARG A 453 6.76 -4.59 -19.43
C ARG A 453 5.59 -5.30 -20.16
N GLY A 454 4.79 -4.59 -20.97
CA GLY A 454 3.54 -5.13 -21.52
C GLY A 454 3.67 -6.47 -22.26
N THR A 455 4.72 -6.65 -23.07
CA THR A 455 4.93 -7.92 -23.78
C THR A 455 5.27 -9.08 -22.83
N LEU A 456 5.99 -8.82 -21.73
CA LEU A 456 6.29 -9.83 -20.70
C LEU A 456 5.00 -10.23 -19.97
N LEU A 457 4.17 -9.24 -19.59
CA LEU A 457 2.90 -9.47 -18.89
C LEU A 457 1.90 -10.26 -19.73
N ALA A 458 1.79 -9.95 -21.04
CA ALA A 458 0.96 -10.72 -21.96
C ALA A 458 1.45 -12.17 -22.10
N GLN A 459 2.77 -12.37 -22.20
CA GLN A 459 3.36 -13.71 -22.27
C GLN A 459 3.18 -14.51 -20.98
N TYR A 460 3.20 -13.85 -19.82
CA TYR A 460 2.88 -14.51 -18.56
C TYR A 460 1.44 -15.09 -18.59
N ALA A 461 0.46 -14.34 -19.06
CA ALA A 461 -0.91 -14.86 -19.22
C ALA A 461 -0.98 -16.02 -20.24
N ASP A 462 -0.24 -15.94 -21.35
CA ASP A 462 -0.09 -17.06 -22.31
C ASP A 462 0.49 -18.31 -21.63
N ARG A 463 1.48 -18.14 -20.74
CA ARG A 463 2.11 -19.24 -19.99
C ARG A 463 1.12 -19.90 -19.03
N VAL A 464 0.32 -19.12 -18.30
CA VAL A 464 -0.73 -19.67 -17.42
C VAL A 464 -1.74 -20.48 -18.23
N SER A 465 -2.21 -19.93 -19.37
CA SER A 465 -3.11 -20.66 -20.28
C SER A 465 -2.47 -21.94 -20.83
N TYR A 466 -1.18 -21.90 -21.17
CA TYR A 466 -0.42 -23.07 -21.62
C TYR A 466 -0.35 -24.17 -20.56
N GLN A 467 -0.05 -23.82 -19.31
CA GLN A 467 0.03 -24.78 -18.19
C GLN A 467 -1.30 -25.52 -17.98
N HIS A 468 -2.40 -24.77 -17.95
CA HIS A 468 -3.74 -25.37 -17.90
C HIS A 468 -4.02 -26.24 -19.13
N GLY A 469 -3.59 -25.82 -20.31
CA GLY A 469 -3.70 -26.61 -21.53
C GLY A 469 -2.95 -27.95 -21.49
N GLN A 470 -1.78 -28.00 -20.84
CA GLN A 470 -1.06 -29.26 -20.62
C GLN A 470 -1.85 -30.19 -19.69
N ARG A 471 -2.40 -29.64 -18.61
CA ARG A 471 -3.21 -30.43 -17.66
C ARG A 471 -4.50 -30.93 -18.29
N GLU A 472 -5.17 -30.11 -19.10
CA GLU A 472 -6.34 -30.49 -19.88
C GLU A 472 -6.05 -31.71 -20.77
N GLN A 473 -4.91 -31.72 -21.48
CA GLN A 473 -4.49 -32.85 -22.31
C GLN A 473 -4.23 -34.11 -21.49
N GLN A 474 -3.59 -33.99 -20.32
CA GLN A 474 -3.35 -35.11 -19.42
C GLN A 474 -4.66 -35.73 -18.92
N LEU A 475 -5.62 -34.91 -18.49
CA LEU A 475 -6.93 -35.36 -18.02
C LEU A 475 -7.75 -36.02 -19.12
N ASN A 476 -7.74 -35.49 -20.34
CA ASN A 476 -8.41 -36.12 -21.48
C ASN A 476 -7.83 -37.51 -21.79
N ARG A 477 -6.50 -37.68 -21.73
CA ARG A 477 -5.86 -38.99 -21.89
C ARG A 477 -6.21 -39.94 -20.74
N LEU A 478 -6.26 -39.43 -19.51
CA LEU A 478 -6.67 -40.20 -18.33
C LEU A 478 -8.10 -40.74 -18.51
N LEU A 479 -9.04 -39.89 -18.92
CA LEU A 479 -10.45 -40.23 -19.12
C LEU A 479 -10.71 -41.20 -20.28
N GLN A 480 -9.78 -41.34 -21.24
CA GLN A 480 -9.84 -42.36 -22.28
C GLN A 480 -9.55 -43.78 -21.77
N ARG A 481 -8.94 -43.91 -20.57
CA ARG A 481 -8.66 -45.21 -19.98
C ARG A 481 -9.94 -45.89 -19.49
N ARG A 482 -10.06 -47.19 -19.76
CA ARG A 482 -11.22 -48.00 -19.38
C ARG A 482 -11.19 -48.48 -17.92
N ASP A 483 -10.03 -48.42 -17.25
CA ASP A 483 -9.78 -48.98 -15.92
C ASP A 483 -10.00 -48.01 -14.76
N LEU A 484 -10.58 -46.83 -15.00
CA LEU A 484 -10.90 -45.87 -13.94
C LEU A 484 -12.15 -46.27 -13.15
N THR A 485 -12.06 -46.20 -11.82
CA THR A 485 -13.24 -46.28 -10.95
C THR A 485 -14.17 -45.08 -11.16
N THR A 486 -15.45 -45.22 -10.81
CA THR A 486 -16.44 -44.12 -10.88
C THR A 486 -15.96 -42.87 -10.13
N THR A 487 -15.38 -43.05 -8.94
CA THR A 487 -14.84 -41.94 -8.13
C THR A 487 -13.69 -41.21 -8.82
N GLN A 488 -12.74 -41.96 -9.39
CA GLN A 488 -11.61 -41.38 -10.11
C GLN A 488 -12.06 -40.65 -11.38
N ARG A 489 -13.03 -41.24 -12.11
CA ARG A 489 -13.62 -40.61 -13.29
C ARG A 489 -14.32 -39.30 -12.95
N ASN A 490 -15.20 -39.31 -11.95
CA ASN A 490 -15.91 -38.10 -11.51
C ASN A 490 -14.94 -36.99 -11.04
N ALA A 491 -13.87 -37.36 -10.33
CA ALA A 491 -12.84 -36.42 -9.91
C ALA A 491 -12.09 -35.80 -11.10
N ALA A 492 -11.68 -36.63 -12.07
CA ALA A 492 -10.99 -36.18 -13.28
C ALA A 492 -11.90 -35.31 -14.18
N GLU A 493 -13.20 -35.63 -14.29
CA GLU A 493 -14.18 -34.82 -15.03
C GLU A 493 -14.42 -33.46 -14.36
N LYS A 494 -14.52 -33.44 -13.03
CA LYS A 494 -14.61 -32.19 -12.26
C LYS A 494 -13.38 -31.32 -12.50
N GLU A 495 -12.19 -31.88 -12.33
CA GLU A 495 -10.93 -31.19 -12.54
C GLU A 495 -10.80 -30.66 -13.98
N LEU A 496 -11.20 -31.46 -14.98
CA LEU A 496 -11.17 -31.06 -16.39
C LEU A 496 -12.05 -29.83 -16.64
N LYS A 497 -13.24 -29.76 -16.03
CA LYS A 497 -14.14 -28.60 -16.13
C LYS A 497 -13.47 -27.36 -15.52
N GLU A 498 -12.88 -27.49 -14.35
CA GLU A 498 -12.21 -26.38 -13.65
C GLU A 498 -10.99 -25.88 -14.45
N VAL A 499 -10.13 -26.78 -14.93
CA VAL A 499 -8.95 -26.46 -15.76
C VAL A 499 -9.35 -25.74 -17.05
N LYS A 500 -10.42 -26.17 -17.73
CA LYS A 500 -10.94 -25.48 -18.93
C LYS A 500 -11.39 -24.06 -18.62
N THR A 501 -12.07 -23.84 -17.49
CA THR A 501 -12.47 -22.50 -17.04
C THR A 501 -11.25 -21.62 -16.75
N LEU A 502 -10.26 -22.13 -16.01
CA LEU A 502 -9.03 -21.39 -15.66
C LEU A 502 -8.21 -21.03 -16.90
N LYS A 503 -8.08 -21.96 -17.86
CA LYS A 503 -7.43 -21.73 -19.15
C LYS A 503 -8.09 -20.59 -19.93
N LYS A 504 -9.42 -20.62 -20.03
CA LYS A 504 -10.19 -19.57 -20.72
C LYS A 504 -10.00 -18.21 -20.05
N ASP A 505 -10.08 -18.16 -18.72
CA ASP A 505 -9.87 -16.93 -17.96
C ASP A 505 -8.47 -16.33 -18.21
N ALA A 506 -7.41 -17.15 -18.22
CA ALA A 506 -6.06 -16.68 -18.52
C ALA A 506 -5.94 -16.08 -19.94
N THR A 507 -6.59 -16.71 -20.93
CA THR A 507 -6.65 -16.18 -22.31
C THR A 507 -7.44 -14.87 -22.38
N ASP A 508 -8.56 -14.76 -21.68
CA ASP A 508 -9.37 -13.54 -21.65
C ASP A 508 -8.60 -12.40 -20.95
N LEU A 509 -7.91 -12.68 -19.82
CA LEU A 509 -7.08 -11.72 -19.10
C LEU A 509 -5.90 -11.20 -19.91
N ARG A 510 -5.31 -12.04 -20.78
CA ARG A 510 -4.26 -11.58 -21.71
C ARG A 510 -4.75 -10.42 -22.58
N SER A 511 -5.93 -10.56 -23.17
CA SER A 511 -6.52 -9.50 -24.00
C SER A 511 -6.78 -8.24 -23.17
N VAL A 512 -7.33 -8.39 -21.97
CA VAL A 512 -7.55 -7.29 -21.02
C VAL A 512 -6.24 -6.55 -20.69
N ILE A 513 -5.17 -7.28 -20.39
CA ILE A 513 -3.84 -6.70 -20.09
C ILE A 513 -3.35 -5.86 -21.28
N ILE A 514 -3.39 -6.41 -22.49
CA ILE A 514 -2.92 -5.72 -23.71
C ILE A 514 -3.76 -4.46 -23.96
N GLU A 515 -5.08 -4.56 -23.86
CA GLU A 515 -5.99 -3.44 -24.11
C GLU A 515 -5.79 -2.30 -23.10
N ARG A 516 -5.66 -2.61 -21.81
CA ARG A 516 -5.40 -1.60 -20.77
C ARG A 516 -4.09 -0.87 -21.02
N ILE A 517 -3.02 -1.60 -21.32
CA ILE A 517 -1.71 -0.98 -21.58
C ILE A 517 -1.77 -0.05 -22.81
N LYS A 518 -2.49 -0.45 -23.87
CA LYS A 518 -2.70 0.40 -25.05
C LYS A 518 -3.45 1.70 -24.71
N LYS A 519 -4.41 1.66 -23.78
CA LYS A 519 -5.22 2.82 -23.38
C LYS A 519 -4.43 3.89 -22.62
N ILE A 520 -3.23 3.59 -22.10
CA ILE A 520 -2.38 4.57 -21.41
C ILE A 520 -2.08 5.77 -22.30
N GLU A 521 -1.77 5.54 -23.59
CA GLU A 521 -1.44 6.62 -24.54
C GLU A 521 -2.61 7.59 -24.77
N ASN A 522 -3.86 7.13 -24.58
CA ASN A 522 -5.05 7.96 -24.78
C ASN A 522 -5.19 9.07 -23.71
N VAL A 523 -4.46 8.95 -22.61
CA VAL A 523 -4.45 9.91 -21.51
C VAL A 523 -3.55 11.12 -21.83
N PHE A 524 -2.56 10.92 -22.71
CA PHE A 524 -1.59 11.93 -23.03
C PHE A 524 -2.11 12.92 -24.09
N PRO A 525 -1.70 14.20 -24.02
CA PRO A 525 -1.98 15.16 -25.07
C PRO A 525 -1.46 14.70 -26.44
N LYS A 526 -2.13 15.15 -27.51
CA LYS A 526 -1.64 14.94 -28.88
C LYS A 526 -0.26 15.59 -29.02
N HIS A 527 0.70 14.84 -29.53
CA HIS A 527 2.06 15.31 -29.75
C HIS A 527 2.71 14.52 -30.89
N LYS A 528 3.79 15.05 -31.45
CA LYS A 528 4.65 14.31 -32.39
C LYS A 528 5.85 13.74 -31.63
N PRO A 529 5.99 12.40 -31.50
CA PRO A 529 7.07 11.79 -30.72
C PRO A 529 8.50 12.15 -31.17
N ALA A 530 8.67 12.55 -32.44
CA ALA A 530 9.96 13.00 -32.98
C ALA A 530 10.37 14.40 -32.50
N GLU A 531 9.42 15.22 -32.05
CA GLU A 531 9.65 16.64 -31.69
C GLU A 531 9.49 16.89 -30.18
N ILE A 532 8.62 16.10 -29.52
CA ILE A 532 8.31 16.17 -28.10
C ILE A 532 8.63 14.82 -27.46
N ASN A 533 9.60 14.81 -26.55
CA ASN A 533 10.00 13.58 -25.86
C ASN A 533 9.11 13.31 -24.62
N ARG A 534 9.28 12.13 -23.99
CA ARG A 534 8.48 11.72 -22.82
C ARG A 534 8.68 12.61 -21.59
N VAL A 535 9.86 13.19 -21.40
CA VAL A 535 10.14 14.10 -20.27
C VAL A 535 9.39 15.42 -20.47
N GLU A 536 9.38 15.94 -21.69
CA GLU A 536 8.65 17.17 -22.04
C GLU A 536 7.13 16.98 -21.93
N LEU A 537 6.63 15.82 -22.34
CA LEU A 537 5.24 15.45 -22.17
C LEU A 537 4.85 15.37 -20.68
N ARG A 538 5.70 14.75 -19.85
CA ARG A 538 5.51 14.71 -18.39
C ARG A 538 5.48 16.11 -17.78
N GLN A 539 6.44 16.96 -18.13
CA GLN A 539 6.50 18.33 -17.61
C GLN A 539 5.34 19.21 -18.09
N SER A 540 4.85 18.97 -19.31
CA SER A 540 3.62 19.60 -19.81
C SER A 540 2.42 19.28 -18.90
N LEU A 541 2.31 18.03 -18.45
CA LEU A 541 1.26 17.61 -17.52
C LEU A 541 1.48 18.09 -16.08
N VAL A 542 2.74 18.28 -15.65
CA VAL A 542 3.05 18.98 -14.39
C VAL A 542 2.56 20.43 -14.46
N LEU A 543 2.82 21.14 -15.55
CA LEU A 543 2.29 22.49 -15.77
C LEU A 543 0.76 22.50 -15.75
N GLU A 544 0.13 21.55 -16.43
CA GLU A 544 -1.32 21.36 -16.40
C GLU A 544 -1.85 21.25 -14.96
N LYS A 545 -1.21 20.40 -14.14
CA LYS A 545 -1.57 20.21 -12.73
C LYS A 545 -1.43 21.52 -11.94
N LEU A 546 -0.35 22.25 -12.13
CA LEU A 546 -0.08 23.51 -11.42
C LEU A 546 -1.10 24.61 -11.75
N LEU A 547 -1.57 24.69 -13.00
CA LEU A 547 -2.59 25.65 -13.43
C LEU A 547 -3.95 25.45 -12.75
N HIS A 548 -4.21 24.25 -12.24
CA HIS A 548 -5.45 23.90 -11.55
C HIS A 548 -5.37 24.06 -10.04
N ASN A 549 -4.37 24.83 -9.58
CA ASN A 549 -4.18 25.25 -8.21
C ASN A 549 -4.29 24.09 -7.20
N PRO A 550 -3.19 23.33 -7.01
CA PRO A 550 -3.17 22.20 -6.11
C PRO A 550 -3.53 22.59 -4.66
N VAL A 551 -4.36 21.77 -4.01
CA VAL A 551 -4.68 21.81 -2.59
C VAL A 551 -3.72 20.92 -1.79
N LEU A 552 -3.31 21.39 -0.61
CA LEU A 552 -2.46 20.65 0.32
C LEU A 552 -3.26 19.91 1.39
N PHE A 553 -4.53 20.28 1.60
CA PHE A 553 -5.34 19.73 2.67
C PHE A 553 -6.70 19.26 2.16
N THR A 554 -7.18 18.15 2.71
CA THR A 554 -8.56 17.69 2.56
C THR A 554 -9.54 18.71 3.15
N SER A 555 -10.83 18.58 2.84
CA SER A 555 -11.87 19.40 3.48
C SER A 555 -11.91 19.25 5.00
N GLN A 556 -11.48 18.11 5.54
CA GLN A 556 -11.37 17.84 6.98
C GLN A 556 -10.07 18.34 7.61
N GLY A 557 -9.20 19.01 6.85
CA GLY A 557 -7.93 19.56 7.36
C GLY A 557 -6.80 18.54 7.49
N ARG A 558 -6.95 17.32 6.94
CA ARG A 558 -5.84 16.35 6.85
C ARG A 558 -4.89 16.71 5.71
N PRO A 559 -3.55 16.65 5.90
CA PRO A 559 -2.59 16.97 4.85
C PRO A 559 -2.53 15.85 3.79
N TYR A 560 -2.42 16.26 2.53
CA TYR A 560 -1.94 15.40 1.45
C TYR A 560 -0.41 15.38 1.45
N LYS A 561 0.17 14.24 1.12
CA LYS A 561 1.62 14.09 0.93
C LYS A 561 2.13 14.87 -0.27
N HIS A 562 1.41 14.81 -1.37
CA HIS A 562 1.69 15.53 -2.59
C HIS A 562 0.54 16.50 -2.88
N PRO A 563 0.82 17.71 -3.39
CA PRO A 563 -0.23 18.66 -3.73
C PRO A 563 -1.26 18.01 -4.65
N TRP A 564 -2.52 18.00 -4.22
CA TRP A 564 -3.63 17.32 -4.87
C TRP A 564 -4.41 18.32 -5.71
N THR A 565 -4.88 17.97 -6.90
CA THR A 565 -5.84 18.82 -7.62
C THR A 565 -7.19 18.12 -7.66
N HIS A 566 -8.28 18.88 -7.70
CA HIS A 566 -9.59 18.30 -8.06
C HIS A 566 -9.62 17.92 -9.55
N ARG A 567 -10.69 17.27 -9.99
CA ARG A 567 -10.80 16.77 -11.37
C ARG A 567 -10.54 17.87 -12.39
N GLN A 568 -9.89 17.47 -13.45
CA GLN A 568 -9.43 18.39 -14.47
C GLN A 568 -10.58 18.92 -15.32
N ALA A 569 -10.91 20.20 -15.15
CA ALA A 569 -11.93 20.87 -15.95
C ALA A 569 -11.39 21.40 -17.29
N ASN A 570 -10.06 21.56 -17.41
CA ASN A 570 -9.40 22.10 -18.60
C ASN A 570 -8.05 21.40 -18.91
N PRO A 571 -8.07 20.18 -19.48
CA PRO A 571 -6.84 19.46 -19.82
C PRO A 571 -6.13 20.05 -21.05
N ILE A 572 -4.82 19.83 -21.14
CA ILE A 572 -4.04 20.06 -22.35
C ILE A 572 -4.52 19.09 -23.44
N LYS A 573 -4.75 19.62 -24.64
CA LYS A 573 -5.20 18.89 -25.83
C LYS A 573 -4.05 18.57 -26.78
N SER A 574 -3.10 19.49 -26.96
CA SER A 574 -1.89 19.27 -27.74
C SER A 574 -0.66 19.90 -27.12
N VAL A 575 0.49 19.30 -27.41
CA VAL A 575 1.82 19.82 -27.11
C VAL A 575 2.61 19.83 -28.40
N ASP A 576 3.00 21.03 -28.84
CA ASP A 576 3.63 21.26 -30.13
C ASP A 576 4.99 21.96 -29.93
N ALA A 577 6.02 21.48 -30.63
CA ALA A 577 7.28 22.20 -30.70
C ALA A 577 7.10 23.42 -31.61
N ILE A 578 7.60 24.58 -31.19
CA ILE A 578 7.56 25.80 -31.99
C ILE A 578 8.97 26.41 -32.11
N ASP A 579 9.14 27.31 -33.07
CA ASP A 579 10.44 27.90 -33.37
C ASP A 579 11.11 28.58 -32.17
N GLY A 580 12.44 28.45 -32.12
CA GLY A 580 13.28 29.05 -31.09
C GLY A 580 13.33 28.26 -29.78
N GLY A 581 13.26 26.93 -29.82
CA GLY A 581 13.45 26.08 -28.62
C GLY A 581 12.33 26.17 -27.60
N ARG A 582 11.11 26.46 -28.06
CA ARG A 582 9.91 26.63 -27.22
C ARG A 582 8.88 25.53 -27.47
N VAL A 583 7.97 25.41 -26.53
CA VAL A 583 6.83 24.48 -26.57
C VAL A 583 5.55 25.28 -26.45
N MET A 584 4.55 24.92 -27.25
CA MET A 584 3.19 25.45 -27.18
C MET A 584 2.25 24.37 -26.62
N LEU A 585 1.53 24.72 -25.56
CA LEU A 585 0.52 23.86 -24.94
C LEU A 585 -0.87 24.44 -25.21
N THR A 586 -1.73 23.66 -25.86
CA THR A 586 -3.09 24.09 -26.21
C THR A 586 -4.11 23.47 -25.27
N PHE A 587 -4.94 24.30 -24.62
CA PHE A 587 -5.97 23.89 -23.68
C PHE A 587 -7.36 23.83 -24.34
N GLY A 588 -8.27 23.05 -23.75
CA GLY A 588 -9.65 22.94 -24.23
C GLY A 588 -10.52 24.16 -23.92
N LYS A 589 -10.20 24.87 -22.83
CA LYS A 589 -10.87 26.07 -22.33
C LYS A 589 -9.83 27.14 -21.99
N ASP A 590 -10.33 28.32 -21.65
CA ASP A 590 -9.51 29.48 -21.34
C ASP A 590 -8.66 29.22 -20.08
N VAL A 591 -7.43 29.75 -20.10
CA VAL A 591 -6.47 29.66 -18.99
C VAL A 591 -6.49 30.98 -18.24
N SER A 592 -6.64 30.94 -16.91
CA SER A 592 -6.66 32.15 -16.06
C SER A 592 -5.31 32.88 -16.12
N PRO A 593 -5.28 34.16 -16.53
CA PRO A 593 -4.08 34.99 -16.46
C PRO A 593 -3.53 35.11 -15.04
N GLU A 594 -4.40 35.17 -14.03
CA GLU A 594 -4.01 35.27 -12.62
C GLU A 594 -3.22 34.05 -12.16
N MET A 595 -3.57 32.85 -12.63
CA MET A 595 -2.80 31.63 -12.37
C MET A 595 -1.44 31.64 -13.05
N ILE A 596 -1.32 32.24 -14.24
CA ILE A 596 -0.04 32.41 -14.93
C ILE A 596 0.87 33.36 -14.16
N ASP A 597 0.32 34.49 -13.70
CA ASP A 597 1.09 35.44 -12.92
C ASP A 597 1.50 34.86 -11.56
N TYR A 598 0.63 34.06 -10.93
CA TYR A 598 0.98 33.31 -9.72
C TYR A 598 2.15 32.35 -9.98
N LEU A 599 2.10 31.54 -11.04
CA LEU A 599 3.19 30.65 -11.43
C LEU A 599 4.51 31.39 -11.66
N LYS A 600 4.46 32.53 -12.37
CA LYS A 600 5.64 33.37 -12.60
C LYS A 600 6.25 33.88 -11.29
N ARG A 601 5.44 34.41 -10.37
CA ARG A 601 5.89 34.86 -9.04
C ARG A 601 6.53 33.73 -8.24
N GLN A 602 6.07 32.49 -8.43
CA GLN A 602 6.62 31.32 -7.74
C GLN A 602 7.83 30.68 -8.44
N GLY A 603 8.25 31.22 -9.59
CA GLY A 603 9.49 30.84 -10.27
C GLY A 603 9.32 29.93 -11.49
N ALA A 604 8.15 29.90 -12.13
CA ALA A 604 7.92 29.16 -13.38
C ALA A 604 8.63 29.73 -14.62
N GLY A 605 9.43 30.78 -14.44
CA GLY A 605 10.21 31.41 -15.49
C GLY A 605 9.46 32.50 -16.25
N ALA A 606 10.21 33.50 -16.74
CA ALA A 606 9.64 34.63 -17.46
C ALA A 606 9.16 34.27 -18.87
N SER A 607 9.60 33.12 -19.43
CA SER A 607 9.21 32.72 -20.78
C SER A 607 7.78 32.19 -20.88
N LEU A 608 7.15 31.79 -19.76
CA LEU A 608 5.77 31.33 -19.71
C LEU A 608 4.82 32.47 -20.10
N ASN A 609 4.15 32.39 -21.24
CA ASN A 609 3.26 33.45 -21.71
C ASN A 609 2.01 32.89 -22.36
N LEU A 610 0.90 33.62 -22.20
CA LEU A 610 -0.37 33.31 -22.83
C LEU A 610 -0.40 33.89 -24.24
N ARG A 611 -0.76 33.07 -25.24
CA ARG A 611 -1.07 33.49 -26.60
C ARG A 611 -2.58 33.34 -26.81
N GLY A 612 -3.29 34.44 -26.96
CA GLY A 612 -4.76 34.44 -26.92
C GLY A 612 -5.26 34.08 -25.52
N ASN A 613 -6.24 33.19 -25.41
CA ASN A 613 -6.84 32.76 -24.14
C ASN A 613 -6.63 31.27 -23.81
N ARG A 614 -6.16 30.45 -24.77
CA ARG A 614 -6.09 28.98 -24.63
C ARG A 614 -4.73 28.36 -24.90
N GLN A 615 -3.74 29.14 -25.31
CA GLN A 615 -2.41 28.63 -25.67
C GLN A 615 -1.36 29.19 -24.72
N LEU A 616 -0.56 28.32 -24.13
CA LEU A 616 0.62 28.71 -23.37
C LEU A 616 1.88 28.42 -24.17
N ILE A 617 2.80 29.38 -24.17
CA ILE A 617 4.12 29.25 -24.75
C ILE A 617 5.13 29.29 -23.60
N ILE A 618 6.09 28.36 -23.59
CA ILE A 618 7.16 28.29 -22.59
C ILE A 618 8.46 27.79 -23.27
N SER A 619 9.61 28.25 -22.80
CA SER A 619 10.90 27.69 -23.23
C SER A 619 11.07 26.26 -22.73
N ARG A 620 11.83 25.42 -23.46
CA ARG A 620 12.14 24.06 -22.99
C ARG A 620 12.89 24.05 -21.65
N ALA A 621 13.74 25.06 -21.40
CA ALA A 621 14.47 25.21 -20.14
C ALA A 621 13.52 25.51 -18.96
N ASP A 622 12.63 26.51 -19.09
CA ASP A 622 11.68 26.83 -18.03
C ASP A 622 10.69 25.69 -17.79
N LEU A 623 10.24 25.00 -18.86
CA LEU A 623 9.40 23.80 -18.76
C LEU A 623 10.09 22.68 -17.97
N ALA A 624 11.39 22.47 -18.20
CA ALA A 624 12.17 21.46 -17.50
C ALA A 624 12.33 21.76 -16.01
N ASN A 625 12.34 23.04 -15.63
CA ASN A 625 12.51 23.50 -14.24
C ASN A 625 11.21 23.44 -13.40
N LEU A 626 10.06 23.15 -14.02
CA LEU A 626 8.81 23.01 -13.29
C LEU A 626 8.86 21.82 -12.33
N ASN A 627 8.24 22.00 -11.16
CA ASN A 627 8.06 20.94 -10.18
C ASN A 627 6.72 21.11 -9.45
N GLU A 628 6.16 19.99 -8.99
CA GLU A 628 4.80 19.95 -8.41
C GLU A 628 4.63 20.76 -7.12
N LYS A 629 5.73 21.07 -6.42
CA LYS A 629 5.71 21.78 -5.14
C LYS A 629 5.96 23.28 -5.29
N MET A 630 6.18 23.78 -6.50
CA MET A 630 6.68 25.15 -6.67
C MET A 630 5.70 26.24 -6.21
N LEU A 631 4.40 26.02 -6.33
CA LEU A 631 3.39 26.98 -5.86
C LEU A 631 3.32 27.07 -4.32
N HIS A 632 3.73 25.99 -3.65
CA HIS A 632 3.58 25.79 -2.22
C HIS A 632 4.91 25.37 -1.60
N PRO A 633 5.90 26.29 -1.51
CA PRO A 633 7.22 25.99 -0.96
C PRO A 633 7.15 25.41 0.46
N GLU A 634 6.14 25.77 1.26
CA GLU A 634 5.90 25.20 2.59
C GLU A 634 5.58 23.69 2.59
N ALA A 635 5.30 23.08 1.42
CA ALA A 635 5.15 21.63 1.27
C ALA A 635 6.50 20.88 1.19
N GLN A 636 7.62 21.59 1.25
CA GLN A 636 8.96 21.03 1.33
C GLN A 636 9.43 20.93 2.78
N SER A 637 10.28 19.96 3.10
CA SER A 637 10.94 19.87 4.40
C SER A 637 12.05 20.88 4.61
N VAL A 638 12.50 21.53 3.53
CA VAL A 638 13.55 22.54 3.56
C VAL A 638 12.91 23.92 3.51
N TYR A 639 13.22 24.71 4.53
CA TYR A 639 12.83 26.10 4.65
C TYR A 639 13.49 26.99 3.59
N ALA A 640 12.68 27.77 2.88
CA ALA A 640 13.13 28.77 1.92
C ALA A 640 13.06 30.18 2.52
N HIS A 641 14.22 30.84 2.66
CA HIS A 641 14.37 32.13 3.34
C HIS A 641 13.84 33.33 2.54
N ASP A 642 13.75 33.21 1.22
CA ASP A 642 13.48 34.30 0.27
C ASP A 642 12.05 34.28 -0.31
N ARG A 643 11.11 33.61 0.37
CA ARG A 643 9.74 33.43 -0.12
C ARG A 643 8.72 34.30 0.61
N HIS A 644 7.77 34.85 -0.13
CA HIS A 644 6.61 35.55 0.44
C HIS A 644 5.48 34.54 0.71
N TYR A 645 5.54 33.83 1.85
CA TYR A 645 4.60 32.76 2.16
C TYR A 645 3.14 33.22 2.26
N LEU A 646 2.89 34.45 2.73
CA LEU A 646 1.55 34.99 2.96
C LEU A 646 1.12 36.09 1.95
N ASP A 647 1.68 36.13 0.73
CA ASP A 647 1.23 37.11 -0.28
C ASP A 647 -0.29 37.03 -0.52
N LEU A 648 -1.01 38.11 -0.21
CA LEU A 648 -2.48 38.16 -0.26
C LEU A 648 -3.04 37.90 -1.67
N ARG A 649 -2.31 38.23 -2.74
CA ARG A 649 -2.73 37.94 -4.12
C ARG A 649 -2.70 36.43 -4.35
N ASP A 650 -1.62 35.78 -3.94
CA ASP A 650 -1.45 34.34 -4.06
C ASP A 650 -2.46 33.60 -3.18
N LEU A 651 -2.72 34.07 -1.95
CA LEU A 651 -3.73 33.49 -1.07
C LEU A 651 -5.14 33.58 -1.66
N ARG A 652 -5.50 34.69 -2.29
CA ARG A 652 -6.80 34.84 -2.98
C ARG A 652 -6.92 33.89 -4.16
N THR A 653 -5.91 33.83 -5.02
CA THR A 653 -5.85 32.87 -6.13
C THR A 653 -5.95 31.43 -5.61
N MET A 654 -5.17 31.09 -4.58
CA MET A 654 -5.15 29.79 -3.92
C MET A 654 -6.52 29.41 -3.35
N SER A 655 -7.22 30.36 -2.74
CA SER A 655 -8.51 30.14 -2.07
C SER A 655 -9.60 29.57 -2.98
N SER A 656 -9.51 29.81 -4.29
CA SER A 656 -10.47 29.32 -5.28
C SER A 656 -10.52 27.79 -5.40
N ALA A 657 -9.43 27.09 -5.07
CA ALA A 657 -9.37 25.62 -5.15
C ALA A 657 -9.99 24.91 -3.94
N TYR A 658 -10.23 25.63 -2.85
CA TYR A 658 -10.84 25.08 -1.64
C TYR A 658 -12.36 25.30 -1.60
N GLU A 659 -13.10 24.44 -0.91
CA GLU A 659 -14.54 24.61 -0.66
C GLU A 659 -14.83 25.90 0.14
N ALA A 660 -16.08 26.40 0.09
CA ALA A 660 -16.52 27.55 0.87
C ALA A 660 -16.29 27.33 2.38
N GLY A 661 -15.85 28.35 3.10
CA GLY A 661 -15.47 28.29 4.52
C GLY A 661 -15.15 29.69 5.04
N ASN A 662 -14.44 29.81 6.16
CA ASN A 662 -14.10 31.10 6.80
C ASN A 662 -12.97 31.88 6.06
N LYS A 663 -12.96 31.84 4.73
CA LYS A 663 -11.88 32.37 3.87
C LYS A 663 -11.65 33.86 4.08
N GLU A 664 -12.71 34.67 4.08
CA GLU A 664 -12.60 36.13 4.24
C GLU A 664 -12.06 36.52 5.62
N THR A 665 -12.52 35.85 6.68
CA THR A 665 -11.98 36.04 8.04
C THR A 665 -10.49 35.72 8.09
N ILE A 666 -10.08 34.59 7.50
CA ILE A 666 -8.67 34.19 7.44
C ILE A 666 -7.83 35.21 6.65
N LEU A 667 -8.31 35.68 5.50
CA LEU A 667 -7.62 36.68 4.68
C LEU A 667 -7.51 38.03 5.42
N ALA A 668 -8.53 38.44 6.16
CA ALA A 668 -8.51 39.66 6.97
C ALA A 668 -7.50 39.56 8.13
N SER A 669 -7.43 38.41 8.81
CA SER A 669 -6.41 38.15 9.85
C SER A 669 -4.98 38.22 9.28
N VAL A 670 -4.75 37.69 8.07
CA VAL A 670 -3.45 37.80 7.39
C VAL A 670 -3.12 39.24 6.99
N ASP A 671 -4.10 40.02 6.52
CA ASP A 671 -3.89 41.43 6.19
C ASP A 671 -3.51 42.25 7.43
N SER A 672 -4.20 42.03 8.56
CA SER A 672 -3.87 42.63 9.85
C SER A 672 -2.44 42.25 10.30
N TYR A 673 -2.10 40.98 10.21
CA TYR A 673 -0.76 40.47 10.50
C TYR A 673 0.32 41.19 9.67
N HIS A 674 0.13 41.32 8.36
CA HIS A 674 1.05 42.02 7.46
C HIS A 674 1.28 43.48 7.87
N ARG A 675 0.21 44.22 8.17
CA ARG A 675 0.31 45.62 8.60
C ARG A 675 1.17 45.76 9.86
N ILE A 676 1.00 44.85 10.82
CA ILE A 676 1.80 44.86 12.05
C ILE A 676 3.26 44.46 11.78
N MET A 677 3.50 43.42 10.98
CA MET A 677 4.86 42.97 10.68
C MET A 677 5.69 44.02 9.93
N ALA A 678 5.05 44.80 9.04
CA ALA A 678 5.67 45.87 8.27
C ALA A 678 5.96 47.14 9.09
N SER A 679 5.36 47.28 10.28
CA SER A 679 5.54 48.46 11.14
C SER A 679 6.88 48.44 11.91
N HIS A 680 7.25 49.58 12.48
CA HIS A 680 8.42 49.73 13.37
C HIS A 680 8.17 49.32 14.83
N LEU A 681 7.13 48.50 15.08
CA LEU A 681 6.79 48.07 16.43
C LEU A 681 7.87 47.14 17.05
N PRO A 682 8.05 47.15 18.39
CA PRO A 682 9.01 46.28 19.07
C PRO A 682 8.72 44.78 18.86
N ALA A 683 9.76 43.95 18.99
CA ALA A 683 9.68 42.49 18.82
C ALA A 683 8.55 41.86 19.65
N ALA A 684 8.36 42.28 20.92
CA ALA A 684 7.29 41.77 21.78
C ALA A 684 5.88 42.00 21.21
N GLN A 685 5.62 43.16 20.59
CA GLN A 685 4.32 43.43 19.96
C GLN A 685 4.13 42.64 18.67
N LYS A 686 5.21 42.46 17.90
CA LYS A 686 5.19 41.61 16.70
C LYS A 686 4.94 40.14 17.05
N ILE A 687 5.56 39.62 18.11
CA ILE A 687 5.33 38.28 18.64
C ILE A 687 3.88 38.13 19.12
N LYS A 688 3.35 39.11 19.85
CA LYS A 688 1.92 39.11 20.26
C LYS A 688 1.00 39.04 19.04
N ALA A 689 1.30 39.77 17.97
CA ALA A 689 0.52 39.71 16.74
C ALA A 689 0.58 38.32 16.07
N MET A 690 1.75 37.67 16.04
CA MET A 690 1.86 36.27 15.57
C MET A 690 0.93 35.33 16.35
N GLN A 691 0.93 35.44 17.69
CA GLN A 691 0.10 34.62 18.57
C GLN A 691 -1.40 34.89 18.36
N THR A 692 -1.79 36.17 18.23
CA THR A 692 -3.17 36.56 17.93
C THR A 692 -3.62 36.01 16.59
N THR A 693 -2.86 36.23 15.52
CA THR A 693 -3.20 35.74 14.18
C THR A 693 -3.29 34.21 14.13
N GLN A 694 -2.35 33.50 14.78
CA GLN A 694 -2.42 32.04 14.89
C GLN A 694 -3.71 31.60 15.60
N LYS A 695 -4.10 32.26 16.69
CA LYS A 695 -5.35 31.96 17.39
C LYS A 695 -6.58 32.22 16.51
N GLU A 696 -6.65 33.38 15.87
CA GLU A 696 -7.78 33.74 15.00
C GLU A 696 -7.98 32.75 13.85
N ILE A 697 -6.89 32.34 13.18
CA ILE A 697 -6.96 31.33 12.12
C ILE A 697 -7.38 29.97 12.69
N GLN A 698 -6.87 29.58 13.87
CA GLN A 698 -7.27 28.33 14.52
C GLN A 698 -8.75 28.31 14.90
N ASP A 699 -9.26 29.42 15.43
CA ASP A 699 -10.68 29.59 15.77
C ASP A 699 -11.54 29.53 14.48
N ALA A 700 -11.07 30.16 13.39
CA ALA A 700 -11.73 30.07 12.09
C ALA A 700 -11.72 28.64 11.51
N ILE A 701 -10.67 27.85 11.72
CA ILE A 701 -10.62 26.42 11.35
C ILE A 701 -11.62 25.62 12.18
N ASN A 702 -11.69 25.88 13.49
CA ASN A 702 -12.56 25.15 14.40
C ASN A 702 -14.05 25.46 14.18
N GLY A 703 -14.36 26.69 13.76
CA GLY A 703 -15.72 27.15 13.46
C GLY A 703 -16.32 26.66 12.13
N THR A 704 -15.66 25.75 11.41
CA THR A 704 -16.17 25.23 10.13
C THR A 704 -15.82 23.76 9.90
N GLU A 705 -16.66 23.04 9.16
CA GLU A 705 -16.34 21.70 8.66
C GLU A 705 -15.36 21.72 7.47
N LYS A 706 -15.17 22.88 6.83
CA LYS A 706 -14.35 23.06 5.61
C LYS A 706 -12.99 23.65 5.96
N LYS A 707 -12.17 22.83 6.61
CA LYS A 707 -10.92 23.21 7.28
C LYS A 707 -9.73 23.40 6.34
N GLY A 708 -9.81 22.92 5.09
CA GLY A 708 -8.67 22.82 4.17
C GLY A 708 -7.92 24.14 3.92
N PHE A 709 -8.64 25.23 3.59
CA PHE A 709 -8.00 26.53 3.33
C PHE A 709 -7.32 27.08 4.59
N GLY A 710 -8.00 27.04 5.74
CA GLY A 710 -7.45 27.50 7.00
C GLY A 710 -6.21 26.72 7.43
N ALA A 711 -6.21 25.39 7.28
CA ALA A 711 -5.03 24.57 7.55
C ALA A 711 -3.85 24.92 6.62
N HIS A 712 -4.12 25.23 5.35
CA HIS A 712 -3.09 25.69 4.41
C HIS A 712 -2.52 27.06 4.81
N VAL A 713 -3.38 28.03 5.12
CA VAL A 713 -2.91 29.36 5.57
C VAL A 713 -2.18 29.26 6.90
N MET A 714 -2.63 28.42 7.84
CA MET A 714 -1.92 28.14 9.09
C MET A 714 -0.50 27.62 8.82
N LYS A 715 -0.34 26.70 7.87
CA LYS A 715 0.97 26.18 7.45
C LYS A 715 1.87 27.29 6.91
N LYS A 716 1.36 28.12 5.99
CA LYS A 716 2.08 29.27 5.44
C LYS A 716 2.47 30.28 6.53
N LEU A 717 1.57 30.53 7.49
CA LEU A 717 1.81 31.40 8.63
C LEU A 717 2.99 30.89 9.48
N GLN A 718 3.11 29.59 9.74
CA GLN A 718 4.24 29.07 10.52
C GLN A 718 5.60 29.32 9.84
N PHE A 719 5.65 29.26 8.51
CA PHE A 719 6.88 29.57 7.76
C PHE A 719 7.17 31.08 7.74
N ASP A 720 6.14 31.91 7.57
CA ASP A 720 6.29 33.37 7.63
C ASP A 720 6.74 33.83 9.03
N MET A 721 6.10 33.30 10.09
CA MET A 721 6.51 33.53 11.48
C MET A 721 7.98 33.21 11.68
N GLN A 722 8.47 32.08 11.17
CA GLN A 722 9.88 31.74 11.28
C GLN A 722 10.80 32.72 10.54
N GLN A 723 10.39 33.25 9.38
CA GLN A 723 11.13 34.32 8.69
C GLN A 723 11.22 35.58 9.53
N LYS A 724 10.10 36.00 10.12
CA LYS A 724 10.06 37.20 10.96
C LYS A 724 10.83 37.02 12.26
N LEU A 725 10.76 35.84 12.89
CA LEU A 725 11.49 35.54 14.13
C LEU A 725 13.00 35.54 13.89
N GLN A 726 13.49 34.92 12.82
CA GLN A 726 14.91 34.99 12.47
C GLN A 726 15.37 36.43 12.21
N ALA A 727 14.55 37.24 11.53
CA ALA A 727 14.87 38.65 11.30
C ALA A 727 14.88 39.51 12.57
N MET A 728 14.32 39.04 13.68
CA MET A 728 14.37 39.72 14.99
C MET A 728 15.62 39.36 15.81
N ILE A 729 16.37 38.33 15.43
CA ILE A 729 17.61 37.92 16.10
C ILE A 729 18.78 38.70 15.49
N SER A 730 19.65 39.26 16.34
CA SER A 730 20.87 39.93 15.87
C SER A 730 21.75 38.95 15.07
N PRO A 731 22.34 39.33 13.93
CA PRO A 731 23.24 38.46 13.17
C PRO A 731 24.41 37.91 14.00
N LEU A 732 24.85 38.64 15.04
CA LEU A 732 25.93 38.23 15.96
C LEU A 732 25.48 37.17 16.98
N GLU A 733 24.18 37.06 17.23
CA GLU A 733 23.58 36.15 18.22
C GLU A 733 22.82 34.98 17.56
N MET A 734 22.84 34.91 16.22
CA MET A 734 22.12 33.92 15.44
C MET A 734 22.66 32.50 15.72
N PRO A 735 21.84 31.57 16.24
CA PRO A 735 22.29 30.20 16.48
C PRO A 735 22.53 29.47 15.15
N ALA A 736 23.69 28.80 15.04
CA ALA A 736 24.10 28.10 13.82
C ALA A 736 23.09 27.03 13.34
N ASN A 737 22.45 26.32 14.28
CA ASN A 737 21.54 25.21 13.98
C ASN A 737 20.07 25.62 13.80
N LEU A 738 19.71 26.91 13.88
CA LEU A 738 18.31 27.34 13.93
C LEU A 738 17.50 26.90 12.70
N THR A 739 18.06 27.03 11.50
CA THR A 739 17.40 26.59 10.25
C THR A 739 17.29 25.06 10.18
N ALA A 740 18.36 24.35 10.54
CA ALA A 740 18.35 22.88 10.53
C ALA A 740 17.33 22.31 11.54
N ALA A 741 17.24 22.92 12.72
CA ALA A 741 16.29 22.56 13.75
C ALA A 741 14.83 22.85 13.33
N PHE A 742 14.59 23.96 12.63
CA PHE A 742 13.27 24.23 12.05
C PHE A 742 12.88 23.19 11.00
N ASN A 743 13.78 22.83 10.07
CA ASN A 743 13.54 21.76 9.10
C ASN A 743 13.27 20.41 9.79
N ALA A 744 13.95 20.14 10.90
CA ALA A 744 13.69 18.94 11.71
C ALA A 744 12.28 18.97 12.35
N ALA A 745 11.86 20.13 12.88
CA ALA A 745 10.50 20.32 13.40
C ALA A 745 9.43 20.23 12.30
N VAL A 746 9.73 20.67 11.08
CA VAL A 746 8.88 20.45 9.89
C VAL A 746 8.69 18.95 9.63
N ARG A 747 9.79 18.18 9.59
CA ARG A 747 9.76 16.72 9.36
C ARG A 747 9.00 15.97 10.45
N LEU A 748 9.14 16.39 11.72
CA LEU A 748 8.43 15.81 12.86
C LEU A 748 7.04 16.42 13.11
N ASP A 749 6.60 17.35 12.26
CA ASP A 749 5.29 17.99 12.32
C ASP A 749 5.01 18.70 13.68
N ARG A 750 6.00 19.49 14.14
CA ARG A 750 6.03 20.26 15.41
C ARG A 750 6.41 21.72 15.24
N VAL A 751 6.12 22.30 14.07
CA VAL A 751 6.55 23.67 13.73
C VAL A 751 5.93 24.74 14.62
N ALA A 752 4.70 24.53 15.11
CA ALA A 752 4.02 25.49 15.98
C ALA A 752 4.68 25.54 17.36
N GLU A 753 4.98 24.37 17.95
CA GLU A 753 5.72 24.30 19.22
C GLU A 753 7.13 24.87 19.07
N PHE A 754 7.82 24.56 17.97
CA PHE A 754 9.14 25.11 17.67
C PHE A 754 9.12 26.64 17.61
N ASN A 755 8.21 27.23 16.83
CA ASN A 755 8.07 28.68 16.71
C ASN A 755 7.75 29.33 18.06
N LYS A 756 6.96 28.66 18.92
CA LYS A 756 6.67 29.14 20.27
C LYS A 756 7.92 29.19 21.15
N VAL A 757 8.80 28.18 21.08
CA VAL A 757 10.09 28.19 21.80
C VAL A 757 10.98 29.34 21.32
N VAL A 758 11.06 29.58 20.01
CA VAL A 758 11.83 30.69 19.45
C VAL A 758 11.27 32.05 19.89
N GLN A 759 9.94 32.23 19.87
CA GLN A 759 9.28 33.45 20.37
C GLN A 759 9.64 33.74 21.83
N GLU A 760 9.60 32.71 22.68
CA GLU A 760 9.92 32.84 24.10
C GLU A 760 11.41 33.19 24.30
N ALA A 761 12.30 32.51 23.58
CA ALA A 761 13.73 32.79 23.62
C ALA A 761 14.04 34.24 23.22
N ILE A 762 13.40 34.78 22.18
CA ILE A 762 13.54 36.19 21.78
C ILE A 762 12.97 37.12 22.86
N SER A 763 11.75 36.84 23.33
CA SER A 763 11.06 37.69 24.31
C SER A 763 11.78 37.81 25.65
N LYS A 764 12.55 36.78 26.02
CA LYS A 764 13.35 36.73 27.25
C LYS A 764 14.83 37.05 27.05
N ASN A 765 15.25 37.39 25.83
CA ASN A 765 16.65 37.62 25.46
C ASN A 765 17.57 36.42 25.78
N ARG A 766 17.14 35.21 25.40
CA ARG A 766 17.80 33.92 25.71
C ARG A 766 18.16 33.09 24.48
N VAL A 767 18.30 33.74 23.33
CA VAL A 767 18.63 33.09 22.04
C VAL A 767 20.03 32.45 22.02
N THR A 768 20.91 32.81 22.96
CA THR A 768 22.24 32.20 23.14
C THR A 768 22.31 31.26 24.35
N SER A 769 21.21 31.06 25.08
CA SER A 769 21.20 30.22 26.28
C SER A 769 21.47 28.74 25.98
N ALA A 770 22.08 28.03 26.93
CA ALA A 770 22.34 26.59 26.82
C ALA A 770 21.04 25.78 26.61
N ALA A 771 19.95 26.16 27.30
CA ALA A 771 18.64 25.51 27.16
C ALA A 771 18.11 25.61 25.71
N PHE A 772 18.19 26.79 25.10
CA PHE A 772 17.72 26.99 23.73
C PHE A 772 18.63 26.32 22.69
N THR A 773 19.95 26.46 22.81
CA THR A 773 20.91 25.84 21.87
C THR A 773 20.90 24.31 21.93
N THR A 774 20.71 23.73 23.12
CA THR A 774 20.50 22.28 23.31
C THR A 774 19.21 21.84 22.65
N TYR A 775 18.10 22.57 22.85
CA TYR A 775 16.83 22.29 22.18
C TYR A 775 16.97 22.25 20.65
N LEU A 776 17.66 23.22 20.04
CA LEU A 776 17.89 23.23 18.60
C LEU A 776 18.67 21.99 18.13
N THR A 777 19.67 21.57 18.89
CA THR A 777 20.48 20.39 18.57
C THR A 777 19.65 19.11 18.68
N ASP A 778 18.84 18.99 19.73
CA ASP A 778 17.99 17.82 19.97
C ASP A 778 16.90 17.68 18.91
N CYS A 779 16.33 18.78 18.43
CA CYS A 779 15.42 18.77 17.27
C CYS A 779 16.05 18.04 16.09
N VAL A 780 17.28 18.42 15.72
CA VAL A 780 18.02 17.83 14.58
C VAL A 780 18.31 16.36 14.83
N GLN A 781 18.81 16.00 16.02
CA GLN A 781 19.15 14.62 16.36
C GLN A 781 17.92 13.70 16.35
N ARG A 782 16.79 14.14 16.92
CA ARG A 782 15.54 13.34 16.96
C ARG A 782 15.00 13.07 15.56
N ALA A 783 14.97 14.08 14.68
CA ALA A 783 14.51 13.89 13.32
C ALA A 783 15.45 13.00 12.49
N ALA A 784 16.75 13.03 12.76
CA ALA A 784 17.72 12.13 12.13
C ALA A 784 17.62 10.68 12.62
N ALA A 785 17.21 10.48 13.88
CA ALA A 785 17.07 9.15 14.48
C ALA A 785 15.83 8.37 14.03
N ALA A 786 14.81 9.03 13.47
CA ALA A 786 13.61 8.37 12.98
C ALA A 786 13.78 7.87 11.54
N THR A 787 13.50 6.60 11.31
CA THR A 787 13.65 5.96 9.98
C THR A 787 12.33 5.50 9.36
N ASN A 788 11.26 5.44 10.17
CA ASN A 788 9.92 4.97 9.79
C ASN A 788 8.82 5.74 10.55
N HIS A 789 7.55 5.45 10.24
CA HIS A 789 6.40 6.16 10.82
C HIS A 789 6.32 6.11 12.35
N PHE A 790 6.46 4.92 12.97
CA PHE A 790 6.25 4.80 14.42
C PHE A 790 7.38 5.46 15.22
N GLU A 791 8.63 5.32 14.76
CA GLU A 791 9.75 6.05 15.34
C GLU A 791 9.51 7.55 15.22
N ALA A 792 9.06 8.04 14.06
CA ALA A 792 8.79 9.46 13.87
C ALA A 792 7.66 9.98 14.77
N VAL A 793 6.59 9.20 14.99
CA VAL A 793 5.53 9.54 15.96
C VAL A 793 6.09 9.63 17.37
N ALA A 794 6.92 8.67 17.79
CA ALA A 794 7.55 8.69 19.11
C ALA A 794 8.48 9.90 19.27
N ARG A 795 9.35 10.16 18.29
CA ARG A 795 10.26 11.33 18.28
C ARG A 795 9.51 12.66 18.22
N SER A 796 8.40 12.70 17.51
CA SER A 796 7.52 13.88 17.46
C SER A 796 6.90 14.16 18.83
N GLN A 797 6.47 13.14 19.56
CA GLN A 797 5.93 13.31 20.92
C GLN A 797 7.02 13.75 21.90
N GLU A 798 8.19 13.10 21.88
CA GLU A 798 9.33 13.50 22.72
C GLU A 798 9.74 14.96 22.49
N LEU A 799 9.71 15.42 21.23
CA LEU A 799 9.98 16.82 20.90
C LEU A 799 8.91 17.76 21.45
N SER A 800 7.63 17.34 21.47
CA SER A 800 6.55 18.11 22.07
C SER A 800 6.77 18.30 23.58
N ASP A 801 7.08 17.20 24.28
CA ASP A 801 7.35 17.22 25.73
C ASP A 801 8.58 18.08 26.04
N GLN A 802 9.63 17.96 25.24
CA GLN A 802 10.84 18.77 25.37
C GLN A 802 10.58 20.26 25.12
N SER A 803 9.77 20.59 24.11
CA SER A 803 9.37 21.98 23.85
C SER A 803 8.67 22.60 25.06
N ALA A 804 7.79 21.84 25.74
CA ALA A 804 7.13 22.29 26.96
C ALA A 804 8.13 22.51 28.13
N ALA A 805 9.09 21.59 28.31
CA ALA A 805 10.12 21.72 29.35
C ALA A 805 11.03 22.94 29.12
N VAL A 806 11.46 23.16 27.87
CA VAL A 806 12.33 24.30 27.52
C VAL A 806 11.61 25.63 27.71
N LEU A 807 10.31 25.71 27.37
CA LEU A 807 9.50 26.91 27.66
C LEU A 807 9.48 27.28 29.14
N ILE A 808 9.47 26.29 30.04
CA ILE A 808 9.55 26.52 31.49
C ILE A 808 10.94 27.05 31.87
N GLN A 809 12.01 26.42 31.36
CA GLN A 809 13.39 26.84 31.64
C GLN A 809 13.71 28.25 31.13
N LEU A 810 13.18 28.64 29.97
CA LEU A 810 13.33 29.99 29.43
C LEU A 810 12.65 31.05 30.31
N ASN A 811 11.66 30.65 31.11
CA ASN A 811 10.93 31.52 32.03
C ASN A 811 11.52 31.61 33.44
N GLN A 812 12.43 30.71 33.83
CA GLN A 812 13.12 30.78 35.12
C GLN A 812 14.10 31.96 35.15
N PRO A 813 14.26 32.72 36.26
CA PRO A 813 15.28 33.77 36.35
C PRO A 813 16.68 33.22 36.04
N ALA A 814 17.55 34.02 35.41
CA ALA A 814 18.92 33.59 35.15
C ALA A 814 19.57 33.23 36.50
N PRO A 815 20.33 32.13 36.62
CA PRO A 815 21.02 31.84 37.85
C PRO A 815 21.87 33.06 38.22
N SER A 816 21.56 33.65 39.38
CA SER A 816 22.41 34.67 39.99
C SER A 816 23.78 34.05 40.11
N LEU A 817 24.79 34.66 39.49
CA LEU A 817 26.17 34.45 39.93
C LEU A 817 26.25 35.02 41.33
N VAL A 818 25.92 34.19 42.33
CA VAL A 818 26.40 34.39 43.69
C VAL A 818 27.91 34.20 43.57
N ILE A 819 28.63 35.32 43.57
CA ILE A 819 30.03 35.30 43.92
C ILE A 819 30.01 34.93 45.40
N ASP A 820 30.34 33.67 45.71
CA ASP A 820 30.60 33.25 47.09
C ASP A 820 31.77 34.08 47.60
N ASP A 821 31.45 35.11 48.37
CA ASP A 821 32.38 35.65 49.35
C ASP A 821 32.43 34.63 50.49
N VAL A 822 33.65 34.24 50.82
CA VAL A 822 33.96 33.17 51.76
C VAL A 822 33.44 33.56 53.14
N SER A 823 32.53 32.77 53.69
CA SER A 823 32.39 32.64 55.14
C SER A 823 31.98 31.23 55.54
N ASP A 824 32.86 30.60 56.32
CA ASP A 824 32.59 29.44 57.15
C ASP A 824 31.41 29.73 58.10
N ASP A 825 30.41 28.85 58.13
CA ASP A 825 30.03 28.04 59.30
C ASP A 825 28.60 27.47 59.16
N GLU A 826 28.58 26.14 59.33
CA GLU A 826 27.58 25.22 59.90
C GLU A 826 26.05 25.33 59.69
N GLU A 827 25.53 24.14 59.36
CA GLU A 827 24.21 23.56 59.69
C GLU A 827 22.94 23.97 58.89
N GLU A 828 22.46 22.99 58.11
CA GLU A 828 21.18 22.27 58.31
C GLU A 828 20.30 22.15 57.03
N ILE A 829 19.59 21.00 56.99
CA ILE A 829 18.37 20.67 56.21
C ILE A 829 18.56 20.12 54.79
N GLU A 830 18.66 18.78 54.72
CA GLU A 830 18.40 17.97 53.53
C GLU A 830 16.88 17.91 53.26
N VAL A 831 16.37 18.77 52.38
CA VAL A 831 15.03 18.61 51.76
C VAL A 831 15.22 18.00 50.38
N MET A 832 14.98 16.70 50.24
CA MET A 832 14.81 16.07 48.93
C MET A 832 13.54 16.61 48.25
N PRO A 833 13.61 17.23 47.06
CA PRO A 833 12.42 17.45 46.26
C PRO A 833 12.00 16.09 45.68
N VAL A 834 10.82 15.61 46.10
CA VAL A 834 10.16 14.45 45.49
C VAL A 834 10.00 14.72 44.00
N SER A 835 10.73 13.95 43.20
CA SER A 835 10.73 14.01 41.76
C SER A 835 9.36 13.59 41.20
N LEU A 836 8.68 14.52 40.53
CA LEU A 836 7.47 14.28 39.72
C LEU A 836 7.69 13.29 38.55
N VAL A 837 8.93 12.78 38.38
CA VAL A 837 9.29 11.71 37.42
C VAL A 837 8.74 10.34 37.87
N GLU A 838 8.56 10.10 39.17
CA GLU A 838 8.15 8.77 39.65
C GLU A 838 6.65 8.48 39.45
N ILE A 839 5.78 9.50 39.49
CA ILE A 839 4.33 9.32 39.29
C ILE A 839 3.97 9.05 37.82
N ARG A 840 4.80 9.50 36.86
CA ARG A 840 4.59 9.27 35.41
C ARG A 840 5.32 8.05 34.85
N SER A 841 6.26 7.48 35.60
CA SER A 841 6.90 6.20 35.24
C SER A 841 5.88 5.06 35.11
N GLY A 842 4.78 5.11 35.89
CA GLY A 842 3.66 4.16 35.81
C GLY A 842 2.85 4.25 34.50
N GLU A 843 2.69 5.44 33.91
CA GLU A 843 2.01 5.61 32.61
C GLU A 843 2.95 5.27 31.43
N GLN A 844 4.25 5.56 31.57
CA GLN A 844 5.28 5.18 30.59
C GLN A 844 5.50 3.66 30.51
N GLN A 845 5.27 2.92 31.59
CA GLN A 845 5.36 1.46 31.62
C GLN A 845 4.18 0.81 30.88
N VAL A 846 2.96 1.37 30.98
CA VAL A 846 1.78 0.90 30.23
C VAL A 846 1.94 1.12 28.71
N GLN A 847 2.58 2.22 28.30
CA GLN A 847 2.85 2.49 26.88
C GLN A 847 4.04 1.70 26.31
N ARG A 848 5.06 1.40 27.13
CA ARG A 848 6.12 0.44 26.79
C ARG A 848 5.62 -1.00 26.75
N GLU A 849 4.66 -1.39 27.59
CA GLU A 849 4.02 -2.71 27.54
C GLU A 849 3.12 -2.87 26.30
N LEU A 850 2.44 -1.81 25.86
CA LEU A 850 1.74 -1.78 24.57
C LEU A 850 2.68 -1.87 23.34
N LEU A 851 3.94 -1.44 23.49
CA LEU A 851 4.99 -1.50 22.45
C LEU A 851 5.84 -2.78 22.52
N SER A 852 5.84 -3.52 23.64
CA SER A 852 6.52 -4.82 23.77
C SER A 852 5.64 -6.00 23.35
N ASP A 853 4.32 -5.80 23.21
CA ASP A 853 3.34 -6.78 22.70
C ASP A 853 3.44 -7.01 21.16
N VAL A 854 4.53 -6.55 20.54
CA VAL A 854 4.78 -6.45 19.08
C VAL A 854 5.16 -7.79 18.42
N ARG A 855 4.80 -8.92 19.02
CA ARG A 855 4.75 -10.23 18.34
C ARG A 855 3.34 -10.79 18.17
N ALA A 856 2.31 -9.97 18.36
CA ALA A 856 0.94 -10.37 18.10
C ALA A 856 0.58 -10.17 16.61
N PRO A 857 0.12 -11.21 15.87
CA PRO A 857 -0.57 -10.98 14.61
C PRO A 857 -1.81 -10.13 14.88
N THR A 858 -1.98 -9.07 14.09
CA THR A 858 -3.03 -8.07 14.24
C THR A 858 -4.40 -8.73 14.15
N THR A 859 -5.13 -8.81 15.27
CA THR A 859 -6.53 -9.23 15.26
C THR A 859 -7.35 -8.21 14.47
N ILE A 860 -8.08 -8.67 13.45
CA ILE A 860 -9.02 -7.84 12.69
C ILE A 860 -10.24 -7.60 13.58
N VAL A 861 -10.33 -6.41 14.18
CA VAL A 861 -11.53 -5.97 14.89
C VAL A 861 -12.61 -5.62 13.88
N THR A 862 -13.73 -6.34 13.92
CA THR A 862 -14.96 -6.03 13.19
C THR A 862 -15.63 -4.78 13.79
N PRO A 863 -16.12 -3.81 12.99
CA PRO A 863 -16.88 -2.68 13.52
C PRO A 863 -18.19 -3.19 14.15
N THR A 864 -18.43 -2.80 15.40
CA THR A 864 -19.69 -3.04 16.11
C THR A 864 -20.81 -2.16 15.57
N ASP A 865 -21.99 -2.75 15.34
CA ASP A 865 -23.24 -2.06 15.04
C ASP A 865 -23.55 -1.02 16.12
N GLY A 866 -23.72 0.24 15.70
CA GLY A 866 -24.16 1.34 16.56
C GLY A 866 -25.45 1.92 16.00
N THR A 867 -26.59 1.47 16.53
CA THR A 867 -27.89 2.13 16.38
C THR A 867 -28.11 3.08 17.55
N VAL A 868 -28.33 4.37 17.29
CA VAL A 868 -29.38 5.18 17.94
C VAL A 868 -29.86 6.21 16.90
N ASN A 869 -31.16 6.20 16.63
CA ASN A 869 -31.86 7.14 15.76
C ASN A 869 -31.89 8.53 16.39
N ASP A 870 -31.64 9.57 15.58
CA ASP A 870 -32.53 10.72 15.49
C ASP A 870 -32.36 11.36 14.11
N LYS A 871 -33.47 11.56 13.40
CA LYS A 871 -33.52 12.21 12.09
C LYS A 871 -33.20 13.70 12.23
N PRO A 872 -32.43 14.27 11.30
CA PRO A 872 -32.83 15.54 10.71
C PRO A 872 -32.88 15.49 9.18
N GLU A 873 -33.70 16.38 8.65
CA GLU A 873 -34.16 16.47 7.27
C GLU A 873 -33.06 16.76 6.23
N ASP A 874 -33.39 16.34 5.02
CA ASP A 874 -32.66 16.27 3.77
C ASP A 874 -32.24 17.66 3.21
N PRO A 875 -30.99 17.88 2.80
CA PRO A 875 -30.69 18.88 1.78
C PRO A 875 -30.42 18.19 0.44
N ARG A 876 -31.38 18.37 -0.49
CA ARG A 876 -31.17 18.16 -1.93
C ARG A 876 -29.88 18.85 -2.36
N VAL A 877 -28.97 18.10 -2.96
CA VAL A 877 -27.82 18.67 -3.69
C VAL A 877 -28.02 18.34 -5.17
N ASP A 878 -28.31 19.37 -5.95
CA ASP A 878 -28.34 19.33 -7.40
C ASP A 878 -26.95 18.95 -7.95
N VAL A 879 -26.93 17.91 -8.76
CA VAL A 879 -25.77 17.48 -9.53
C VAL A 879 -25.76 18.30 -10.82
N SER A 880 -24.89 19.29 -10.93
CA SER A 880 -24.54 19.86 -12.23
C SER A 880 -23.45 19.02 -12.89
N VAL A 881 -23.75 18.66 -14.15
CA VAL A 881 -23.00 17.77 -15.07
C VAL A 881 -21.66 18.35 -15.48
#